data_AF-A0A8C3V1Y8-F1
#
_entry.id   AF-A0A8C3V1Y8-F1
#
_cell.length_a   1.000
_cell.length_b   1.000
_cell.length_c   1.000
_cell.angle_alpha   90.00
_cell.angle_beta   90.00
_cell.angle_gamma   90.00
#
_symmetry.space_group_name_H-M   'P 1'
#
loop_
_entity.id
_entity.type
_entity.pdbx_description
1 polymer ?
#
loop_
_entity_poly.entity_id
_entity_poly.type
_entity_poly.pdbx_seq_one_letter_code
_entity_poly.pdbx_strand_id
1 'polypeptide(L)'
;MTRCKRKRCSLWIKKLCKPSGAGTGIVGRENRNLYAKLLLHMLKRGVLNGPFSQKPEEGMLRTLPAYISVYFDEPSSSRVLDSSPDCVPEWVMGDLGNRESNASSVEDSSSSTPPLEMKMKIAEGKFHEEKLKLQQKHDADVQKILDRKNDEIDVLKSAYVKKQKESEDTIRKLEKKVQTLVRESQVVRDTKEQQIQELKKMCEQSNDSLKNEWEKRLHDAVAEMEKEKFNIRKKHMEDMQELLEETNSRLARMEEEYLQQTKSTNETVQKLGARVQQLTVEAENSNFQRQKLSQEKIEVEQRYQDVCSQLQELRTRYNLLQKDKEQIMQEYKENLQQLQSKFDVDRDFMKQEQAQVCCQVEKEEQLRRVTEVQRLQAQQAGTALEEFKRQVELNSEKDSAEMKQRVEGDLSRSKLLREKQAQEFSRQLDEIKKRYEQQIVELKLEHEQEKTHLFQQHNAVQDCLVRDHQREIEKLEKQLRGAMAEHESQSQESKKRDGQVISCLERQIRKLREELIQANALRNHQLLDLSLQRDEEKLKAARDKEAALNSLKVEMEKVISELKMKHTAETEAALNKASSRLRQTEEHFSHRLTKSSQEIAELKKTISSLREESSRQQLAAEQRLQEVVQKLENEKQQLMADNDRAIKALQDQVENYCGQLYDAQRRLQQQELKAQQQLITMREEYEKILKGLIPASSKKDLEDTISSLKSQVNSYSSEKLCFIQY
;
A
#
# COMPACT_ATOMS: atom_id res chain seq x y z
N MET A 1 71.76 -1.41 -21.01
CA MET A 1 70.94 -0.21 -21.38
C MET A 1 71.81 1.04 -21.48
N THR A 2 71.65 1.85 -22.54
CA THR A 2 72.34 3.14 -22.73
C THR A 2 71.92 4.22 -21.71
N ARG A 3 72.81 5.20 -21.46
CA ARG A 3 72.63 6.29 -20.47
C ARG A 3 71.34 7.09 -20.70
N CYS A 4 70.95 7.30 -21.97
CA CYS A 4 69.69 7.95 -22.34
C CYS A 4 68.45 7.13 -21.95
N LYS A 5 68.43 5.81 -22.20
CA LYS A 5 67.30 4.93 -21.81
C LYS A 5 67.05 4.95 -20.29
N ARG A 6 68.11 4.90 -19.47
CA ARG A 6 68.01 5.04 -17.99
C ARG A 6 67.40 6.38 -17.55
N LYS A 7 67.78 7.51 -18.19
CA LYS A 7 67.23 8.83 -17.89
C LYS A 7 65.75 8.99 -18.30
N ARG A 8 65.25 8.23 -19.29
CA ARG A 8 63.81 8.16 -19.60
C ARG A 8 63.04 7.33 -18.57
N CYS A 9 63.58 6.19 -18.13
CA CYS A 9 62.95 5.37 -17.09
C CYS A 9 62.75 6.13 -15.78
N SER A 10 63.74 6.91 -15.33
CA SER A 10 63.59 7.70 -14.10
C SER A 10 62.51 8.78 -14.21
N LEU A 11 62.30 9.37 -15.40
CA LEU A 11 61.18 10.30 -15.64
C LEU A 11 59.81 9.59 -15.57
N TRP A 12 59.69 8.40 -16.17
CA TRP A 12 58.46 7.60 -16.12
C TRP A 12 58.16 7.08 -14.71
N ILE A 13 59.17 6.57 -13.99
CA ILE A 13 59.04 6.18 -12.57
C ILE A 13 58.62 7.38 -11.72
N LYS A 14 59.23 8.56 -11.93
CA LYS A 14 58.84 9.79 -11.21
C LYS A 14 57.41 10.27 -11.56
N LYS A 15 56.90 9.98 -12.77
CA LYS A 15 55.49 10.22 -13.15
C LYS A 15 54.54 9.23 -12.46
N LEU A 16 54.89 7.95 -12.41
CA LEU A 16 54.09 6.88 -11.80
C LEU A 16 54.01 7.01 -10.27
N CYS A 17 55.11 7.40 -9.62
CA CYS A 17 55.21 7.59 -8.18
C CYS A 17 54.74 8.97 -7.68
N LYS A 18 54.27 9.87 -8.56
CA LYS A 18 53.70 11.15 -8.12
C LYS A 18 52.33 10.93 -7.46
N PRO A 19 52.11 11.37 -6.20
CA PRO A 19 50.78 11.42 -5.62
C PRO A 19 50.00 12.60 -6.22
N SER A 20 49.36 12.37 -7.36
CA SER A 20 48.39 13.35 -7.90
C SER A 20 47.24 13.53 -6.91
N GLY A 21 46.93 14.79 -6.59
CA GLY A 21 45.89 15.19 -5.64
C GLY A 21 44.46 14.83 -6.08
N ALA A 22 43.49 15.35 -5.32
CA ALA A 22 42.07 15.10 -5.50
C ALA A 22 41.63 15.25 -6.97
N GLY A 23 40.99 14.22 -7.52
CA GLY A 23 40.54 14.16 -8.91
C GLY A 23 40.94 12.89 -9.68
N THR A 24 41.91 12.10 -9.20
CA THR A 24 42.26 10.83 -9.87
C THR A 24 41.41 9.67 -9.35
N GLY A 25 40.25 9.45 -9.99
CA GLY A 25 39.35 8.31 -9.72
C GLY A 25 39.96 6.93 -10.04
N ILE A 26 39.16 5.88 -9.86
CA ILE A 26 39.56 4.45 -9.98
C ILE A 26 40.38 4.19 -11.27
N VAL A 27 39.85 4.61 -12.42
CA VAL A 27 40.48 4.48 -13.75
C VAL A 27 41.92 5.02 -13.81
N GLY A 28 42.20 6.13 -13.14
CA GLY A 28 43.54 6.74 -13.12
C GLY A 28 44.51 6.11 -12.10
N ARG A 29 44.03 5.22 -11.22
CA ARG A 29 44.86 4.32 -10.40
C ARG A 29 45.15 3.03 -11.18
N GLU A 30 44.15 2.49 -11.86
CA GLU A 30 44.26 1.32 -12.73
C GLU A 30 45.26 1.57 -13.87
N ASN A 31 45.13 2.67 -14.60
CA ASN A 31 46.09 3.06 -15.64
C ASN A 31 47.52 3.20 -15.08
N ARG A 32 47.72 3.78 -13.87
CA ARG A 32 49.05 3.83 -13.24
C ARG A 32 49.61 2.43 -12.97
N ASN A 33 48.80 1.53 -12.43
CA ASN A 33 49.21 0.15 -12.14
C ASN A 33 49.55 -0.62 -13.43
N LEU A 34 48.78 -0.44 -14.50
CA LEU A 34 49.04 -1.05 -15.81
C LEU A 34 50.34 -0.54 -16.45
N TYR A 35 50.56 0.78 -16.48
CA TYR A 35 51.83 1.34 -16.97
C TYR A 35 53.04 0.91 -16.10
N ALA A 36 52.89 0.77 -14.79
CA ALA A 36 53.94 0.27 -13.91
C ALA A 36 54.28 -1.20 -14.16
N LYS A 37 53.26 -2.07 -14.30
CA LYS A 37 53.44 -3.49 -14.68
C LYS A 37 54.10 -3.62 -16.06
N LEU A 38 53.66 -2.85 -17.05
CA LEU A 38 54.22 -2.85 -18.41
C LEU A 38 55.69 -2.40 -18.41
N LEU A 39 56.02 -1.33 -17.69
CA LEU A 39 57.39 -0.83 -17.57
C LEU A 39 58.30 -1.88 -16.92
N LEU A 40 57.84 -2.56 -15.86
CA LEU A 40 58.60 -3.62 -15.21
C LEU A 40 58.83 -4.82 -16.15
N HIS A 41 57.82 -5.25 -16.90
CA HIS A 41 57.94 -6.35 -17.86
C HIS A 41 58.92 -6.00 -19.00
N MET A 42 58.81 -4.81 -19.58
CA MET A 42 59.73 -4.30 -20.60
C MET A 42 61.16 -4.13 -20.09
N LEU A 43 61.34 -3.75 -18.83
CA LEU A 43 62.67 -3.70 -18.19
C LEU A 43 63.27 -5.09 -17.99
N LYS A 44 62.49 -6.08 -17.54
CA LYS A 44 62.95 -7.48 -17.41
C LYS A 44 63.39 -8.08 -18.75
N ARG A 45 62.72 -7.74 -19.86
CA ARG A 45 63.09 -8.16 -21.23
C ARG A 45 64.16 -7.27 -21.89
N GLY A 46 64.60 -6.19 -21.25
CA GLY A 46 65.63 -5.27 -21.77
C GLY A 46 65.19 -4.35 -22.94
N VAL A 47 63.93 -4.41 -23.36
CA VAL A 47 63.39 -3.72 -24.55
C VAL A 47 62.36 -2.65 -24.14
N LEU A 48 62.71 -1.38 -24.32
CA LEU A 48 61.81 -0.23 -24.08
C LEU A 48 61.30 0.34 -25.40
N ASN A 49 60.12 -0.12 -25.81
CA ASN A 49 59.39 0.33 -27.00
C ASN A 49 58.02 0.92 -26.59
N GLY A 50 57.23 1.40 -27.56
CA GLY A 50 55.90 1.97 -27.31
C GLY A 50 55.95 3.26 -26.45
N PRO A 51 55.08 3.43 -25.43
CA PRO A 51 54.95 4.68 -24.69
C PRO A 51 56.24 5.12 -23.96
N PHE A 52 57.12 4.18 -23.61
CA PHE A 52 58.39 4.47 -22.94
C PHE A 52 59.54 4.86 -23.91
N SER A 53 59.25 4.96 -25.20
CA SER A 53 60.15 5.53 -26.21
C SER A 53 60.26 7.06 -26.10
N GLN A 54 59.20 7.72 -25.63
CA GLN A 54 59.12 9.17 -25.48
C GLN A 54 59.10 9.57 -23.98
N LYS A 55 59.18 10.88 -23.69
CA LYS A 55 58.96 11.40 -22.33
C LYS A 55 57.46 11.29 -22.00
N PRO A 56 57.08 11.09 -20.72
CA PRO A 56 55.67 11.07 -20.34
C PRO A 56 55.00 12.42 -20.61
N GLU A 57 53.84 12.41 -21.29
CA GLU A 57 53.00 13.61 -21.49
C GLU A 57 52.58 14.25 -20.16
N GLU A 58 52.30 15.56 -20.16
CA GLU A 58 51.71 16.26 -19.02
C GLU A 58 50.20 16.00 -18.93
N GLY A 59 49.62 16.10 -17.73
CA GLY A 59 48.23 15.66 -17.47
C GLY A 59 48.10 14.19 -17.01
N MET A 60 46.89 13.62 -17.13
CA MET A 60 46.55 12.27 -16.67
C MET A 60 47.08 11.17 -17.61
N LEU A 61 47.33 9.97 -17.09
CA LEU A 61 47.71 8.83 -17.94
C LEU A 61 46.50 8.33 -18.73
N ARG A 62 46.60 8.40 -20.06
CA ARG A 62 45.64 7.80 -21.00
C ARG A 62 45.54 6.29 -20.77
N THR A 63 44.41 5.70 -21.11
CA THR A 63 44.24 4.24 -21.09
C THR A 63 45.11 3.60 -22.18
N LEU A 64 45.74 2.47 -21.87
CA LEU A 64 46.58 1.74 -22.84
C LEU A 64 45.72 1.22 -24.00
N PRO A 65 46.15 1.39 -25.27
CA PRO A 65 45.50 0.73 -26.41
C PRO A 65 45.48 -0.79 -26.26
N ALA A 66 44.38 -1.43 -26.69
CA ALA A 66 44.17 -2.87 -26.50
C ALA A 66 45.27 -3.78 -27.07
N TYR A 67 45.98 -3.36 -28.13
CA TYR A 67 47.12 -4.12 -28.69
C TYR A 67 48.29 -4.27 -27.70
N ILE A 68 48.35 -3.46 -26.63
CA ILE A 68 49.39 -3.56 -25.60
C ILE A 68 49.10 -4.70 -24.60
N SER A 69 47.87 -5.22 -24.56
CA SER A 69 47.53 -6.39 -23.72
C SER A 69 48.32 -7.65 -24.10
N VAL A 70 48.81 -7.76 -25.34
CA VAL A 70 49.67 -8.86 -25.82
C VAL A 70 50.97 -8.98 -25.01
N TYR A 71 51.43 -7.91 -24.33
CA TYR A 71 52.56 -7.97 -23.41
C TYR A 71 52.24 -8.62 -22.04
N PHE A 72 50.99 -8.97 -21.76
CA PHE A 72 50.56 -9.59 -20.50
C PHE A 72 50.12 -11.06 -20.65
N ASP A 73 49.75 -11.50 -21.86
CA ASP A 73 49.23 -12.85 -22.15
C ASP A 73 50.25 -13.84 -22.77
N GLU A 74 51.56 -13.54 -22.70
CA GLU A 74 52.61 -14.47 -23.12
C GLU A 74 53.02 -15.37 -21.93
N PRO A 75 52.76 -16.70 -21.96
CA PRO A 75 52.95 -17.56 -20.79
C PRO A 75 54.42 -17.66 -20.38
N SER A 76 54.64 -17.72 -19.07
CA SER A 76 55.98 -17.77 -18.48
C SER A 76 56.67 -19.07 -18.86
N SER A 77 57.57 -19.04 -19.85
CA SER A 77 58.38 -20.20 -20.21
C SER A 77 59.20 -20.67 -19.01
N SER A 78 58.93 -21.91 -18.59
CA SER A 78 59.60 -22.57 -17.49
C SER A 78 61.09 -22.74 -17.75
N ARG A 79 61.92 -22.01 -16.99
CA ARG A 79 63.22 -22.53 -16.58
C ARG A 79 63.24 -22.60 -15.06
N VAL A 80 63.18 -23.83 -14.58
CA VAL A 80 63.46 -24.21 -13.20
C VAL A 80 64.84 -23.68 -12.84
N LEU A 81 64.92 -22.85 -11.80
CA LEU A 81 66.13 -22.75 -10.98
C LEU A 81 65.75 -23.28 -9.61
N ASP A 82 66.22 -24.49 -9.35
CA ASP A 82 66.29 -25.04 -8.00
C ASP A 82 67.34 -24.24 -7.21
N SER A 83 67.09 -23.96 -5.93
CA SER A 83 67.95 -23.13 -5.08
C SER A 83 67.69 -23.45 -3.61
N SER A 84 68.10 -24.65 -3.21
CA SER A 84 68.22 -25.04 -1.81
C SER A 84 69.14 -24.07 -1.03
N PRO A 85 68.79 -23.65 0.20
CA PRO A 85 69.58 -22.73 0.98
C PRO A 85 70.56 -23.46 1.93
N ASP A 86 71.63 -24.06 1.40
CA ASP A 86 72.77 -24.53 2.21
C ASP A 86 74.06 -24.66 1.37
N CYS A 87 74.90 -23.62 1.40
CA CYS A 87 76.36 -23.71 1.20
C CYS A 87 77.02 -22.37 1.56
N VAL A 88 77.93 -22.36 2.54
CA VAL A 88 78.74 -21.18 2.89
C VAL A 88 80.09 -21.24 2.16
N PRO A 89 80.62 -20.15 1.57
CA PRO A 89 81.82 -20.20 0.74
C PRO A 89 83.10 -20.68 1.43
N GLU A 90 83.90 -21.43 0.68
CA GLU A 90 85.12 -22.18 1.05
C GLU A 90 86.33 -21.31 1.52
N TRP A 91 86.17 -20.00 1.65
CA TRP A 91 87.20 -19.07 2.15
C TRP A 91 86.91 -18.52 3.56
N VAL A 92 85.84 -18.98 4.21
CA VAL A 92 85.40 -18.53 5.55
C VAL A 92 85.87 -19.48 6.69
N MET A 93 86.64 -20.52 6.38
CA MET A 93 87.37 -21.32 7.37
C MET A 93 88.88 -21.24 7.12
N GLY A 94 89.48 -20.17 7.64
CA GLY A 94 90.92 -19.94 7.65
C GLY A 94 91.50 -19.95 9.06
N ASP A 95 92.49 -20.83 9.25
CA ASP A 95 93.64 -20.75 10.18
C ASP A 95 93.54 -21.13 11.68
N LEU A 96 94.66 -21.74 12.09
CA LEU A 96 95.29 -21.89 13.43
C LEU A 96 95.11 -23.20 14.23
N GLY A 97 96.25 -23.83 14.55
CA GLY A 97 96.42 -24.83 15.64
C GLY A 97 96.59 -26.29 15.17
N ASN A 98 97.67 -26.65 14.47
CA ASN A 98 98.98 -27.04 15.02
C ASN A 98 98.97 -28.12 16.13
N ARG A 99 99.57 -29.29 15.85
CA ARG A 99 100.53 -29.90 16.78
C ARG A 99 101.63 -30.69 16.04
N GLU A 100 102.84 -30.17 16.17
CA GLU A 100 104.13 -30.76 15.82
C GLU A 100 104.33 -32.22 16.27
N SER A 101 105.24 -32.92 15.58
CA SER A 101 106.28 -33.73 16.23
C SER A 101 107.52 -33.78 15.33
N ASN A 102 108.53 -32.97 15.68
CA ASN A 102 109.86 -32.97 15.06
C ASN A 102 110.71 -34.16 15.55
N ALA A 103 111.53 -34.72 14.65
CA ALA A 103 112.93 -35.15 14.88
C ALA A 103 113.43 -35.91 13.62
N SER A 104 114.66 -35.75 13.12
CA SER A 104 115.74 -34.80 13.45
C SER A 104 116.88 -34.93 12.42
N SER A 105 117.53 -33.81 12.07
CA SER A 105 119.01 -33.65 11.88
C SER A 105 119.81 -34.56 10.92
N VAL A 106 120.95 -34.18 10.32
CA VAL A 106 121.70 -32.90 10.13
C VAL A 106 122.66 -33.14 8.93
N GLU A 107 123.22 -32.07 8.35
CA GLU A 107 124.05 -32.11 7.15
C GLU A 107 125.54 -32.55 7.34
N ASP A 108 126.11 -33.02 6.23
CA ASP A 108 127.42 -32.67 5.64
C ASP A 108 128.76 -33.44 5.90
N SER A 109 129.39 -33.72 4.75
CA SER A 109 130.81 -33.75 4.32
C SER A 109 131.99 -34.35 5.13
N SER A 110 132.57 -35.39 4.48
CA SER A 110 133.98 -35.48 4.00
C SER A 110 135.17 -35.87 4.91
N SER A 111 135.90 -36.87 4.38
CA SER A 111 137.36 -37.14 4.38
C SER A 111 138.15 -37.33 5.69
N SER A 112 139.10 -38.28 5.64
CA SER A 112 139.87 -38.80 6.77
C SER A 112 141.39 -38.81 6.51
N THR A 113 142.20 -38.33 7.47
CA THR A 113 143.65 -38.62 7.57
C THR A 113 144.14 -38.67 9.05
N PRO A 114 145.29 -39.30 9.38
CA PRO A 114 145.64 -39.77 10.74
C PRO A 114 147.01 -39.24 11.26
N PRO A 115 147.66 -39.78 12.34
CA PRO A 115 147.24 -39.83 13.76
C PRO A 115 148.38 -39.41 14.77
N LEU A 116 148.24 -39.79 16.06
CA LEU A 116 149.11 -39.57 17.26
C LEU A 116 148.81 -38.24 18.01
N GLU A 117 148.76 -38.13 19.34
CA GLU A 117 149.50 -38.83 20.41
C GLU A 117 148.68 -38.95 21.75
N MET A 118 148.92 -39.97 22.58
CA MET A 118 147.88 -40.58 23.46
C MET A 118 147.81 -40.11 24.94
N LYS A 119 148.26 -38.90 25.31
CA LYS A 119 148.27 -38.47 26.74
C LYS A 119 147.37 -37.29 27.12
N MET A 120 146.83 -36.52 26.17
CA MET A 120 145.90 -35.42 26.45
C MET A 120 144.48 -35.93 26.84
N LYS A 121 144.06 -37.05 26.23
CA LYS A 121 142.72 -37.64 26.34
C LYS A 121 142.23 -37.99 27.75
N ILE A 122 143.13 -38.20 28.72
CA ILE A 122 142.75 -38.65 30.08
C ILE A 122 142.25 -37.48 30.94
N ALA A 123 142.82 -36.28 30.78
CA ALA A 123 142.37 -35.08 31.48
C ALA A 123 141.09 -34.52 30.82
N GLU A 124 141.05 -34.50 29.49
CA GLU A 124 139.85 -34.20 28.71
C GLU A 124 138.70 -35.15 29.09
N GLY A 125 138.97 -36.46 29.21
CA GLY A 125 137.97 -37.46 29.62
C GLY A 125 137.26 -37.14 30.94
N LYS A 126 137.99 -36.67 31.96
CA LYS A 126 137.39 -36.28 33.26
C LYS A 126 136.57 -34.99 33.18
N PHE A 127 137.05 -34.00 32.42
CA PHE A 127 136.31 -32.76 32.17
C PHE A 127 135.03 -33.03 31.35
N HIS A 128 135.09 -33.94 30.38
CA HIS A 128 133.94 -34.42 29.65
C HIS A 128 132.98 -35.23 30.52
N GLU A 129 133.47 -36.03 31.47
CA GLU A 129 132.64 -36.78 32.42
C GLU A 129 131.88 -35.85 33.39
N GLU A 130 132.54 -34.82 33.94
CA GLU A 130 131.89 -33.84 34.81
C GLU A 130 130.90 -32.96 34.01
N LYS A 131 131.28 -32.51 32.81
CA LYS A 131 130.36 -31.81 31.90
C LYS A 131 129.15 -32.67 31.55
N LEU A 132 129.33 -33.98 31.32
CA LEU A 132 128.25 -34.91 31.05
C LEU A 132 127.33 -35.09 32.27
N LYS A 133 127.88 -35.17 33.48
CA LYS A 133 127.09 -35.23 34.73
C LYS A 133 126.31 -33.94 35.00
N LEU A 134 126.90 -32.78 34.73
CA LEU A 134 126.22 -31.49 34.86
C LEU A 134 125.12 -31.35 33.80
N GLN A 135 125.38 -31.79 32.57
CA GLN A 135 124.41 -31.85 31.48
C GLN A 135 123.24 -32.79 31.83
N GLN A 136 123.51 -34.01 32.29
CA GLN A 136 122.49 -34.96 32.75
C GLN A 136 121.62 -34.38 33.89
N LYS A 137 122.21 -33.62 34.82
CA LYS A 137 121.46 -32.96 35.89
C LYS A 137 120.60 -31.81 35.36
N HIS A 138 121.16 -30.97 34.48
CA HIS A 138 120.41 -29.91 33.80
C HIS A 138 119.23 -30.49 33.02
N ASP A 139 119.46 -31.52 32.21
CA ASP A 139 118.44 -32.16 31.39
C ASP A 139 117.36 -32.84 32.25
N ALA A 140 117.73 -33.42 33.39
CA ALA A 140 116.78 -33.96 34.36
C ALA A 140 115.94 -32.87 35.07
N ASP A 141 116.51 -31.70 35.37
CA ASP A 141 115.79 -30.60 35.98
C ASP A 141 114.93 -29.83 34.95
N VAL A 142 115.37 -29.72 33.69
CA VAL A 142 114.55 -29.29 32.55
C VAL A 142 113.39 -30.26 32.33
N GLN A 143 113.63 -31.58 32.36
CA GLN A 143 112.56 -32.57 32.22
C GLN A 143 111.51 -32.41 33.33
N LYS A 144 111.91 -32.23 34.60
CA LYS A 144 110.94 -31.94 35.69
C LYS A 144 110.16 -30.65 35.50
N ILE A 145 110.70 -29.64 34.80
CA ILE A 145 109.97 -28.41 34.48
C ILE A 145 109.00 -28.67 33.33
N LEU A 146 109.42 -29.41 32.29
CA LEU A 146 108.57 -29.84 31.20
C LEU A 146 107.41 -30.72 31.70
N ASP A 147 107.68 -31.70 32.57
CA ASP A 147 106.67 -32.58 33.17
C ASP A 147 105.65 -31.75 33.95
N ARG A 148 106.09 -30.87 34.87
CA ARG A 148 105.17 -29.97 35.60
C ARG A 148 104.38 -29.03 34.67
N LYS A 149 104.99 -28.52 33.60
CA LYS A 149 104.30 -27.65 32.64
C LYS A 149 103.32 -28.43 31.78
N ASN A 150 103.63 -29.68 31.44
CA ASN A 150 102.69 -30.60 30.81
C ASN A 150 101.53 -30.93 31.75
N ASP A 151 101.79 -31.22 33.04
CA ASP A 151 100.75 -31.44 34.06
C ASP A 151 99.84 -30.21 34.22
N GLU A 152 100.41 -29.00 34.35
CA GLU A 152 99.65 -27.74 34.40
C GLU A 152 98.80 -27.55 33.14
N ILE A 153 99.39 -27.77 31.96
CA ILE A 153 98.72 -27.68 30.66
C ILE A 153 97.59 -28.71 30.55
N ASP A 154 97.78 -29.94 31.00
CA ASP A 154 96.80 -31.01 30.88
C ASP A 154 95.67 -30.87 31.92
N VAL A 155 95.96 -30.32 33.11
CA VAL A 155 94.93 -29.84 34.06
C VAL A 155 94.12 -28.69 33.46
N LEU A 156 94.76 -27.71 32.82
CA LEU A 156 94.06 -26.59 32.15
C LEU A 156 93.23 -27.05 30.96
N LYS A 157 93.75 -27.96 30.11
CA LYS A 157 92.99 -28.59 29.02
C LYS A 157 91.81 -29.37 29.57
N SER A 158 92.00 -30.18 30.62
CA SER A 158 90.93 -30.95 31.28
C SER A 158 89.84 -30.03 31.83
N ALA A 159 90.21 -28.93 32.49
CA ALA A 159 89.29 -27.93 32.98
C ALA A 159 88.54 -27.21 31.84
N TYR A 160 89.23 -26.86 30.74
CA TYR A 160 88.62 -26.23 29.56
C TYR A 160 87.65 -27.19 28.84
N VAL A 161 88.06 -28.42 28.56
CA VAL A 161 87.22 -29.46 27.96
C VAL A 161 86.01 -29.76 28.84
N LYS A 162 86.17 -29.81 30.17
CA LYS A 162 85.04 -29.92 31.11
C LYS A 162 84.11 -28.71 31.00
N LYS A 163 84.64 -27.48 30.96
CA LYS A 163 83.85 -26.25 30.87
C LYS A 163 83.11 -26.13 29.53
N GLN A 164 83.75 -26.53 28.44
CA GLN A 164 83.14 -26.66 27.11
C GLN A 164 82.02 -27.71 27.13
N LYS A 165 82.27 -28.89 27.69
CA LYS A 165 81.23 -29.93 27.83
C LYS A 165 80.04 -29.45 28.67
N GLU A 166 80.29 -28.74 29.77
CA GLU A 166 79.23 -28.11 30.58
C GLU A 166 78.41 -27.10 29.75
N SER A 167 79.05 -26.26 28.93
CA SER A 167 78.34 -25.28 28.10
C SER A 167 77.57 -25.95 26.95
N GLU A 168 78.16 -26.93 26.26
CA GLU A 168 77.47 -27.77 25.27
C GLU A 168 76.26 -28.48 25.87
N ASP A 169 76.37 -29.05 27.06
CA ASP A 169 75.24 -29.71 27.74
C ASP A 169 74.16 -28.71 28.20
N THR A 170 74.49 -27.45 28.47
CA THR A 170 73.47 -26.40 28.67
C THR A 170 72.83 -25.96 27.35
N ILE A 171 73.59 -25.83 26.27
CA ILE A 171 73.07 -25.52 24.92
C ILE A 171 72.11 -26.62 24.47
N ARG A 172 72.50 -27.90 24.54
CA ARG A 172 71.63 -29.06 24.24
C ARG A 172 70.32 -29.06 25.05
N LYS A 173 70.35 -28.61 26.31
CA LYS A 173 69.15 -28.47 27.15
C LYS A 173 68.26 -27.31 26.70
N LEU A 174 68.85 -26.18 26.30
CA LEU A 174 68.11 -25.03 25.76
C LEU A 174 67.51 -25.34 24.37
N GLU A 175 68.25 -25.99 23.48
CA GLU A 175 67.77 -26.46 22.18
C GLU A 175 66.56 -27.39 22.34
N LYS A 176 66.64 -28.37 23.24
CA LYS A 176 65.48 -29.24 23.56
C LYS A 176 64.27 -28.45 24.07
N LYS A 177 64.47 -27.42 24.90
CA LYS A 177 63.38 -26.53 25.35
C LYS A 177 62.79 -25.72 24.19
N VAL A 178 63.63 -25.11 23.34
CA VAL A 178 63.20 -24.35 22.15
C VAL A 178 62.41 -25.25 21.20
N GLN A 179 62.90 -26.46 20.88
CA GLN A 179 62.17 -27.42 20.06
C GLN A 179 60.83 -27.82 20.68
N THR A 180 60.74 -27.95 22.01
CA THR A 180 59.50 -28.28 22.72
C THR A 180 58.50 -27.12 22.60
N LEU A 181 58.92 -25.90 22.90
CA LEU A 181 58.11 -24.68 22.73
C LEU A 181 57.67 -24.46 21.28
N VAL A 182 58.50 -24.80 20.29
CA VAL A 182 58.14 -24.73 18.86
C VAL A 182 57.04 -25.74 18.52
N ARG A 183 57.11 -26.98 19.03
CA ARG A 183 56.04 -27.99 18.84
C ARG A 183 54.75 -27.56 19.54
N GLU A 184 54.81 -27.11 20.79
CA GLU A 184 53.66 -26.60 21.54
C GLU A 184 53.01 -25.40 20.82
N SER A 185 53.82 -24.45 20.37
CA SER A 185 53.36 -23.29 19.60
C SER A 185 52.73 -23.68 18.25
N GLN A 186 53.22 -24.74 17.61
CA GLN A 186 52.60 -25.29 16.39
C GLN A 186 51.24 -25.91 16.69
N VAL A 187 51.12 -26.76 17.72
CA VAL A 187 49.83 -27.34 18.14
C VAL A 187 48.82 -26.25 18.51
N VAL A 188 49.26 -25.15 19.15
CA VAL A 188 48.40 -23.99 19.43
C VAL A 188 47.96 -23.29 18.14
N ARG A 189 48.82 -23.15 17.12
CA ARG A 189 48.42 -22.63 15.81
C ARG A 189 47.40 -23.54 15.12
N ASP A 190 47.67 -24.85 15.08
CA ASP A 190 46.84 -25.82 14.38
C ASP A 190 45.45 -25.92 15.02
N THR A 191 45.37 -25.94 16.36
CA THR A 191 44.07 -25.91 17.07
C THR A 191 43.32 -24.60 16.89
N LYS A 192 44.01 -23.45 16.77
CA LYS A 192 43.34 -22.17 16.45
C LYS A 192 42.88 -22.09 14.99
N GLU A 193 43.64 -22.63 14.05
CA GLU A 193 43.23 -22.70 12.65
C GLU A 193 42.02 -23.65 12.49
N GLN A 194 41.99 -24.79 13.19
CA GLN A 194 40.81 -25.67 13.27
C GLN A 194 39.58 -24.92 13.81
N GLN A 195 39.70 -24.19 14.93
CA GLN A 195 38.60 -23.37 15.47
C GLN A 195 38.12 -22.29 14.47
N ILE A 196 39.03 -21.68 13.72
CA ILE A 196 38.70 -20.72 12.66
C ILE A 196 37.95 -21.41 11.50
N GLN A 197 38.34 -22.62 11.12
CA GLN A 197 37.70 -23.41 10.06
C GLN A 197 36.30 -23.89 10.48
N GLU A 198 36.12 -24.35 11.72
CA GLU A 198 34.81 -24.70 12.27
C GLU A 198 33.87 -23.49 12.29
N LEU A 199 34.33 -22.33 12.77
CA LEU A 199 33.54 -21.10 12.77
C LEU A 199 33.19 -20.63 11.35
N LYS A 200 34.12 -20.70 10.40
CA LYS A 200 33.84 -20.43 8.97
C LYS A 200 32.75 -21.36 8.44
N LYS A 201 32.87 -22.67 8.68
CA LYS A 201 31.89 -23.68 8.24
C LYS A 201 30.50 -23.44 8.84
N MET A 202 30.41 -23.08 10.12
CA MET A 202 29.12 -22.73 10.75
C MET A 202 28.51 -21.46 10.15
N CYS A 203 29.32 -20.43 9.87
CA CYS A 203 28.86 -19.22 9.18
C CYS A 203 28.43 -19.48 7.74
N GLU A 204 29.17 -20.31 6.99
CA GLU A 204 28.81 -20.75 5.63
C GLU A 204 27.49 -21.51 5.64
N GLN A 205 27.33 -22.50 6.53
CA GLN A 205 26.07 -23.24 6.70
C GLN A 205 24.89 -22.35 7.07
N SER A 206 25.09 -21.35 7.94
CA SER A 206 24.05 -20.37 8.30
C SER A 206 23.71 -19.41 7.15
N ASN A 207 24.67 -19.06 6.30
CA ASN A 207 24.44 -18.25 5.12
C ASN A 207 23.70 -19.05 4.03
N ASP A 208 24.07 -20.32 3.84
CA ASP A 208 23.40 -21.23 2.91
C ASP A 208 21.97 -21.54 3.36
N SER A 209 21.71 -21.75 4.66
CA SER A 209 20.34 -21.93 5.16
C SER A 209 19.49 -20.67 4.96
N LEU A 210 20.03 -19.48 5.27
CA LEU A 210 19.35 -18.21 5.03
C LEU A 210 19.08 -18.00 3.54
N LYS A 211 20.05 -18.30 2.67
CA LYS A 211 19.92 -18.22 1.22
C LYS A 211 18.81 -19.15 0.71
N ASN A 212 18.79 -20.41 1.16
CA ASN A 212 17.75 -21.38 0.80
C ASN A 212 16.36 -20.92 1.27
N GLU A 213 16.24 -20.27 2.44
CA GLU A 213 14.99 -19.66 2.90
C GLU A 213 14.53 -18.51 1.99
N TRP A 214 15.44 -17.64 1.56
CA TRP A 214 15.11 -16.53 0.64
C TRP A 214 14.77 -17.03 -0.76
N GLU A 215 15.49 -18.03 -1.28
CA GLU A 215 15.18 -18.68 -2.56
C GLU A 215 13.81 -19.37 -2.49
N LYS A 216 13.50 -20.07 -1.40
CA LYS A 216 12.16 -20.64 -1.18
C LYS A 216 11.08 -19.56 -1.15
N ARG A 217 11.26 -18.49 -0.36
CA ARG A 217 10.28 -17.37 -0.30
C ARG A 217 10.08 -16.72 -1.66
N LEU A 218 11.12 -16.62 -2.48
CA LEU A 218 11.04 -16.11 -3.85
C LEU A 218 10.22 -17.07 -4.74
N HIS A 219 10.47 -18.37 -4.68
CA HIS A 219 9.71 -19.37 -5.42
C HIS A 219 8.23 -19.42 -4.99
N ASP A 220 7.94 -19.40 -3.69
CA ASP A 220 6.58 -19.36 -3.15
C ASP A 220 5.83 -18.09 -3.62
N ALA A 221 6.49 -16.93 -3.61
CA ALA A 221 5.92 -15.67 -4.10
C ALA A 221 5.69 -15.68 -5.62
N VAL A 222 6.61 -16.24 -6.41
CA VAL A 222 6.43 -16.41 -7.86
C VAL A 222 5.27 -17.35 -8.16
N ALA A 223 5.13 -18.46 -7.43
CA ALA A 223 4.04 -19.42 -7.62
C ALA A 223 2.66 -18.80 -7.33
N GLU A 224 2.52 -18.02 -6.25
CA GLU A 224 1.26 -17.30 -5.97
C GLU A 224 0.99 -16.21 -7.01
N MET A 225 2.00 -15.45 -7.47
CA MET A 225 1.83 -14.48 -8.56
C MET A 225 1.41 -15.14 -9.88
N GLU A 226 1.93 -16.33 -10.21
CA GLU A 226 1.53 -17.08 -11.40
C GLU A 226 0.10 -17.64 -11.29
N LYS A 227 -0.29 -18.09 -10.10
CA LYS A 227 -1.64 -18.53 -9.75
C LYS A 227 -2.66 -17.38 -9.78
N GLU A 228 -2.32 -16.20 -9.26
CA GLU A 228 -3.14 -14.99 -9.40
C GLU A 228 -3.31 -14.59 -10.87
N LYS A 229 -2.21 -14.58 -11.64
CA LYS A 229 -2.24 -14.33 -13.09
C LYS A 229 -3.07 -15.35 -13.85
N PHE A 230 -3.07 -16.62 -13.44
CA PHE A 230 -3.96 -17.65 -13.98
C PHE A 230 -5.42 -17.37 -13.60
N ASN A 231 -5.70 -17.05 -12.34
CA ASN A 231 -7.06 -16.74 -11.86
C ASN A 231 -7.65 -15.51 -12.57
N ILE A 232 -6.86 -14.45 -12.80
CA ILE A 232 -7.28 -13.27 -13.56
C ILE A 232 -7.61 -13.65 -15.01
N ARG A 233 -6.76 -14.45 -15.67
CA ARG A 233 -7.02 -14.93 -17.04
C ARG A 233 -8.25 -15.83 -17.13
N LYS A 234 -8.43 -16.69 -16.14
CA LYS A 234 -9.60 -17.56 -16.02
C LYS A 234 -10.87 -16.72 -15.84
N LYS A 235 -10.86 -15.77 -14.90
CA LYS A 235 -11.99 -14.85 -14.71
C LYS A 235 -12.31 -14.06 -15.98
N HIS A 236 -11.32 -13.49 -16.66
CA HIS A 236 -11.56 -12.79 -17.93
C HIS A 236 -12.18 -13.71 -19.00
N MET A 237 -11.85 -15.00 -19.00
CA MET A 237 -12.46 -15.99 -19.90
C MET A 237 -13.92 -16.27 -19.52
N GLU A 238 -14.21 -16.40 -18.22
CA GLU A 238 -15.56 -16.57 -17.67
C GLU A 238 -16.43 -15.33 -17.94
N ASP A 239 -15.92 -14.12 -17.66
CA ASP A 239 -16.59 -12.84 -17.96
C ASP A 239 -16.91 -12.70 -19.46
N MET A 240 -16.00 -13.14 -20.35
CA MET A 240 -16.25 -13.16 -21.81
C MET A 240 -17.27 -14.22 -22.23
N GLN A 241 -17.31 -15.39 -21.57
CA GLN A 241 -18.30 -16.43 -21.84
C GLN A 241 -19.70 -15.97 -21.42
N GLU A 242 -19.84 -15.37 -20.22
CA GLU A 242 -21.11 -14.82 -19.73
C GLU A 242 -21.66 -13.73 -20.68
N LEU A 243 -20.82 -12.82 -21.17
CA LEU A 243 -21.22 -11.79 -22.15
C LEU A 243 -21.67 -12.39 -23.49
N LEU A 244 -21.05 -13.48 -23.95
CA LEU A 244 -21.48 -14.20 -25.15
C LEU A 244 -22.81 -14.93 -24.92
N GLU A 245 -22.99 -15.59 -23.78
CA GLU A 245 -24.23 -16.26 -23.40
C GLU A 245 -25.40 -15.28 -23.21
N GLU A 246 -25.18 -14.13 -22.59
CA GLU A 246 -26.17 -13.05 -22.48
C GLU A 246 -26.56 -12.52 -23.86
N THR A 247 -25.56 -12.27 -24.73
CA THR A 247 -25.79 -11.78 -26.10
C THR A 247 -26.57 -12.79 -26.92
N ASN A 248 -26.21 -14.07 -26.88
CA ASN A 248 -26.92 -15.15 -27.57
C ASN A 248 -28.33 -15.32 -27.02
N SER A 249 -28.53 -15.25 -25.70
CA SER A 249 -29.86 -15.32 -25.07
C SER A 249 -30.75 -14.13 -25.45
N ARG A 250 -30.17 -12.94 -25.62
CA ARG A 250 -30.89 -11.75 -26.13
C ARG A 250 -31.24 -11.90 -27.61
N LEU A 251 -30.34 -12.43 -28.44
CA LEU A 251 -30.61 -12.72 -29.85
C LEU A 251 -31.73 -13.75 -30.00
N ALA A 252 -31.68 -14.87 -29.27
CA ALA A 252 -32.71 -15.90 -29.30
C ALA A 252 -34.10 -15.37 -28.91
N ARG A 253 -34.20 -14.53 -27.86
CA ARG A 253 -35.46 -13.85 -27.51
C ARG A 253 -35.95 -12.91 -28.61
N MET A 254 -35.04 -12.14 -29.21
CA MET A 254 -35.39 -11.23 -30.32
C MET A 254 -35.86 -12.01 -31.56
N GLU A 255 -35.23 -13.15 -31.87
CA GLU A 255 -35.67 -14.06 -32.94
C GLU A 255 -37.05 -14.66 -32.65
N GLU A 256 -37.32 -15.06 -31.41
CA GLU A 256 -38.64 -15.56 -30.97
C GLU A 256 -39.73 -14.46 -31.06
N GLU A 257 -39.42 -13.23 -30.61
CA GLU A 257 -40.30 -12.07 -30.73
C GLU A 257 -40.61 -11.75 -32.21
N TYR A 258 -39.61 -11.74 -33.10
CA TYR A 258 -39.83 -11.56 -34.54
C TYR A 258 -40.63 -12.71 -35.17
N LEU A 259 -40.39 -13.95 -34.75
CA LEU A 259 -41.17 -15.11 -35.20
C LEU A 259 -42.64 -15.00 -34.75
N GLN A 260 -42.88 -14.57 -33.50
CA GLN A 260 -44.22 -14.36 -32.96
C GLN A 260 -44.93 -13.19 -33.64
N GLN A 261 -44.24 -12.08 -33.90
CA GLN A 261 -44.76 -10.97 -34.69
C GLN A 261 -45.15 -11.44 -36.09
N THR A 262 -44.29 -12.21 -36.76
CA THR A 262 -44.54 -12.76 -38.11
C THR A 262 -45.73 -13.71 -38.13
N LYS A 263 -45.91 -14.54 -37.09
CA LYS A 263 -47.11 -15.38 -36.94
C LYS A 263 -48.37 -14.51 -36.78
N SER A 264 -48.33 -13.50 -35.91
CA SER A 264 -49.46 -12.60 -35.68
C SER A 264 -49.84 -11.81 -36.94
N THR A 265 -48.87 -11.34 -37.74
CA THR A 265 -49.15 -10.65 -39.00
C THR A 265 -49.69 -11.60 -40.07
N ASN A 266 -49.19 -12.83 -40.14
CA ASN A 266 -49.76 -13.85 -41.03
C ASN A 266 -51.21 -14.21 -40.66
N GLU A 267 -51.52 -14.31 -39.36
CA GLU A 267 -52.90 -14.52 -38.90
C GLU A 267 -53.83 -13.35 -39.25
N THR A 268 -53.39 -12.10 -39.10
CA THR A 268 -54.22 -10.95 -39.48
C THR A 268 -54.39 -10.86 -41.00
N VAL A 269 -53.34 -11.15 -41.79
CA VAL A 269 -53.43 -11.26 -43.25
C VAL A 269 -54.40 -12.38 -43.68
N GLN A 270 -54.38 -13.54 -43.02
CA GLN A 270 -55.34 -14.62 -43.29
C GLN A 270 -56.79 -14.20 -42.94
N LYS A 271 -57.01 -13.58 -41.78
CA LYS A 271 -58.34 -13.08 -41.36
C LYS A 271 -58.87 -12.01 -42.34
N LEU A 272 -58.01 -11.10 -42.79
CA LEU A 272 -58.35 -10.10 -43.81
C LEU A 272 -58.62 -10.75 -45.18
N GLY A 273 -57.80 -11.71 -45.61
CA GLY A 273 -58.01 -12.46 -46.85
C GLY A 273 -59.34 -13.21 -46.88
N ALA A 274 -59.69 -13.90 -45.79
CA ALA A 274 -60.99 -14.55 -45.63
C ALA A 274 -62.15 -13.55 -45.65
N ARG A 275 -62.02 -12.39 -44.99
CA ARG A 275 -63.05 -11.34 -45.02
C ARG A 275 -63.21 -10.72 -46.42
N VAL A 276 -62.13 -10.54 -47.17
CA VAL A 276 -62.18 -10.10 -48.57
C VAL A 276 -62.89 -11.13 -49.43
N GLN A 277 -62.56 -12.42 -49.32
CA GLN A 277 -63.26 -13.49 -50.04
C GLN A 277 -64.77 -13.52 -49.73
N GLN A 278 -65.14 -13.39 -48.46
CA GLN A 278 -66.54 -13.29 -48.05
C GLN A 278 -67.24 -12.09 -48.69
N LEU A 279 -66.62 -10.90 -48.64
CA LEU A 279 -67.17 -9.67 -49.25
C LEU A 279 -67.29 -9.78 -50.78
N THR A 280 -66.36 -10.46 -51.45
CA THR A 280 -66.46 -10.76 -52.89
C THR A 280 -67.70 -11.61 -53.17
N VAL A 281 -67.91 -12.70 -52.44
CA VAL A 281 -69.10 -13.57 -52.60
C VAL A 281 -70.40 -12.82 -52.27
N GLU A 282 -70.42 -11.99 -51.23
CA GLU A 282 -71.57 -11.13 -50.89
C GLU A 282 -71.87 -10.12 -52.02
N ALA A 283 -70.84 -9.51 -52.62
CA ALA A 283 -70.97 -8.57 -53.73
C ALA A 283 -71.42 -9.26 -55.03
N GLU A 284 -70.91 -10.45 -55.34
CA GLU A 284 -71.34 -11.29 -56.47
C GLU A 284 -72.82 -11.69 -56.33
N ASN A 285 -73.22 -12.16 -55.15
CA ASN A 285 -74.63 -12.48 -54.84
C ASN A 285 -75.55 -11.25 -54.99
N SER A 286 -75.13 -10.08 -54.49
CA SER A 286 -75.88 -8.83 -54.66
C SER A 286 -75.94 -8.38 -56.13
N ASN A 287 -74.91 -8.65 -56.93
CA ASN A 287 -74.92 -8.38 -58.37
C ASN A 287 -75.88 -9.32 -59.10
N PHE A 288 -75.83 -10.62 -58.81
CA PHE A 288 -76.77 -11.62 -59.34
C PHE A 288 -78.24 -11.29 -59.00
N GLN A 289 -78.52 -10.88 -57.76
CA GLN A 289 -79.85 -10.41 -57.36
C GLN A 289 -80.30 -9.17 -58.14
N ARG A 290 -79.42 -8.17 -58.32
CA ARG A 290 -79.71 -6.99 -59.15
C ARG A 290 -79.96 -7.33 -60.61
N GLN A 291 -79.20 -8.28 -61.17
CA GLN A 291 -79.41 -8.77 -62.53
C GLN A 291 -80.77 -9.47 -62.68
N LYS A 292 -81.15 -10.32 -61.71
CA LYS A 292 -82.47 -10.99 -61.67
C LYS A 292 -83.61 -9.98 -61.57
N LEU A 293 -83.51 -9.01 -60.66
CA LEU A 293 -84.52 -7.94 -60.52
C LEU A 293 -84.61 -7.06 -61.77
N SER A 294 -83.49 -6.80 -62.46
CA SER A 294 -83.49 -6.08 -63.74
C SER A 294 -84.20 -6.88 -64.84
N GLN A 295 -84.04 -8.20 -64.87
CA GLN A 295 -84.73 -9.08 -65.82
C GLN A 295 -86.24 -9.12 -65.53
N GLU A 296 -86.63 -9.34 -64.27
CA GLU A 296 -88.03 -9.32 -63.84
C GLU A 296 -88.70 -7.97 -64.12
N LYS A 297 -87.97 -6.86 -63.94
CA LYS A 297 -88.41 -5.51 -64.31
C LYS A 297 -88.72 -5.42 -65.81
N ILE A 298 -87.80 -5.83 -66.68
CA ILE A 298 -87.98 -5.79 -68.14
C ILE A 298 -89.19 -6.63 -68.57
N GLU A 299 -89.39 -7.80 -67.98
CA GLU A 299 -90.55 -8.66 -68.26
C GLU A 299 -91.88 -8.01 -67.83
N VAL A 300 -91.91 -7.31 -66.69
CA VAL A 300 -93.10 -6.58 -66.24
C VAL A 300 -93.36 -5.34 -67.11
N GLU A 301 -92.32 -4.58 -67.48
CA GLU A 301 -92.44 -3.44 -68.39
C GLU A 301 -92.98 -3.89 -69.77
N GLN A 302 -92.52 -5.03 -70.28
CA GLN A 302 -93.04 -5.60 -71.53
C GLN A 302 -94.51 -6.03 -71.41
N ARG A 303 -94.89 -6.79 -70.36
CA ARG A 303 -96.30 -7.17 -70.14
C ARG A 303 -97.22 -5.96 -69.97
N TYR A 304 -96.75 -4.91 -69.30
CA TYR A 304 -97.48 -3.64 -69.18
C TYR A 304 -97.70 -2.98 -70.55
N GLN A 305 -96.66 -2.94 -71.39
CA GLN A 305 -96.73 -2.40 -72.75
C GLN A 305 -97.69 -3.20 -73.65
N ASP A 306 -97.70 -4.53 -73.54
CA ASP A 306 -98.64 -5.41 -74.26
C ASP A 306 -100.09 -5.12 -73.84
N VAL A 307 -100.35 -5.01 -72.54
CA VAL A 307 -101.68 -4.68 -72.00
C VAL A 307 -102.13 -3.27 -72.41
N CYS A 308 -101.21 -2.29 -72.44
CA CYS A 308 -101.53 -0.94 -72.94
C CYS A 308 -101.90 -0.95 -74.42
N SER A 309 -101.22 -1.77 -75.23
CA SER A 309 -101.52 -1.94 -76.65
C SER A 309 -102.90 -2.58 -76.86
N GLN A 310 -103.20 -3.66 -76.13
CA GLN A 310 -104.52 -4.31 -76.13
C GLN A 310 -105.64 -3.36 -75.67
N LEU A 311 -105.40 -2.55 -74.63
CA LEU A 311 -106.36 -1.54 -74.17
C LEU A 311 -106.61 -0.47 -75.25
N GLN A 312 -105.58 -0.05 -75.97
CA GLN A 312 -105.71 0.89 -77.08
C GLN A 312 -106.51 0.30 -78.25
N GLU A 313 -106.29 -0.98 -78.60
CA GLU A 313 -107.07 -1.71 -79.60
C GLU A 313 -108.55 -1.89 -79.21
N LEU A 314 -108.81 -2.24 -77.94
CA LEU A 314 -110.19 -2.32 -77.43
C LEU A 314 -110.86 -0.94 -77.44
N ARG A 315 -110.14 0.12 -77.14
CA ARG A 315 -110.66 1.50 -77.19
C ARG A 315 -110.96 1.97 -78.61
N THR A 316 -110.12 1.65 -79.60
CA THR A 316 -110.42 1.98 -81.02
C THR A 316 -111.61 1.16 -81.52
N ARG A 317 -111.70 -0.13 -81.17
CA ARG A 317 -112.85 -0.99 -81.50
C ARG A 317 -114.15 -0.52 -80.86
N TYR A 318 -114.12 -0.10 -79.60
CA TYR A 318 -115.28 0.51 -78.92
C TYR A 318 -115.72 1.80 -79.60
N ASN A 319 -114.77 2.69 -79.93
CA ASN A 319 -115.08 3.95 -80.63
C ASN A 319 -115.69 3.71 -82.02
N LEU A 320 -115.31 2.63 -82.72
CA LEU A 320 -115.91 2.25 -84.00
C LEU A 320 -117.35 1.77 -83.79
N LEU A 321 -117.57 0.81 -82.89
CA LEU A 321 -118.91 0.32 -82.53
C LEU A 321 -119.86 1.44 -82.06
N GLN A 322 -119.35 2.43 -81.34
CA GLN A 322 -120.12 3.60 -80.91
C GLN A 322 -120.52 4.48 -82.10
N LYS A 323 -119.64 4.68 -83.09
CA LYS A 323 -119.98 5.39 -84.35
C LYS A 323 -121.01 4.62 -85.18
N ASP A 324 -120.85 3.30 -85.29
CA ASP A 324 -121.80 2.44 -86.03
C ASP A 324 -123.18 2.50 -85.37
N LYS A 325 -123.25 2.46 -84.03
CA LYS A 325 -124.48 2.68 -83.26
C LYS A 325 -125.08 4.06 -83.52
N GLU A 326 -124.27 5.12 -83.54
CA GLU A 326 -124.73 6.49 -83.83
C GLU A 326 -125.29 6.63 -85.25
N GLN A 327 -124.64 6.02 -86.24
CA GLN A 327 -125.12 5.95 -87.62
C GLN A 327 -126.48 5.23 -87.70
N ILE A 328 -126.58 4.03 -87.13
CA ILE A 328 -127.83 3.25 -87.10
C ILE A 328 -128.96 4.02 -86.39
N MET A 329 -128.68 4.69 -85.26
CA MET A 329 -129.67 5.54 -84.58
C MET A 329 -130.12 6.72 -85.45
N GLN A 330 -129.22 7.33 -86.22
CA GLN A 330 -129.54 8.43 -87.12
C GLN A 330 -130.35 7.94 -88.34
N GLU A 331 -130.00 6.80 -88.94
CA GLU A 331 -130.78 6.14 -89.99
C GLU A 331 -132.20 5.79 -89.52
N TYR A 332 -132.36 5.21 -88.33
CA TYR A 332 -133.69 4.95 -87.76
C TYR A 332 -134.49 6.24 -87.52
N LYS A 333 -133.84 7.31 -87.06
CA LYS A 333 -134.48 8.61 -86.86
C LYS A 333 -134.93 9.24 -88.18
N GLU A 334 -134.12 9.16 -89.23
CA GLU A 334 -134.47 9.62 -90.57
C GLU A 334 -135.60 8.79 -91.17
N ASN A 335 -135.56 7.46 -91.04
CA ASN A 335 -136.65 6.58 -91.47
C ASN A 335 -137.97 6.88 -90.75
N LEU A 336 -137.94 7.16 -89.44
CA LEU A 336 -139.11 7.61 -88.67
C LEU A 336 -139.63 8.96 -89.17
N GLN A 337 -138.74 9.93 -89.44
CA GLN A 337 -139.12 11.23 -89.99
C GLN A 337 -139.72 11.12 -91.40
N GLN A 338 -139.16 10.28 -92.27
CA GLN A 338 -139.71 9.99 -93.60
C GLN A 338 -141.08 9.34 -93.51
N LEU A 339 -141.27 8.37 -92.60
CA LEU A 339 -142.55 7.71 -92.40
C LEU A 339 -143.60 8.68 -91.84
N GLN A 340 -143.20 9.55 -90.90
CA GLN A 340 -144.08 10.59 -90.37
C GLN A 340 -144.44 11.63 -91.44
N SER A 341 -143.50 12.03 -92.30
CA SER A 341 -143.78 12.89 -93.45
C SER A 341 -144.74 12.24 -94.45
N LYS A 342 -144.66 10.92 -94.68
CA LYS A 342 -145.65 10.18 -95.49
C LYS A 342 -147.03 10.21 -94.83
N PHE A 343 -147.13 9.89 -93.54
CA PHE A 343 -148.40 9.98 -92.80
C PHE A 343 -148.99 11.40 -92.81
N ASP A 344 -148.14 12.44 -92.79
CA ASP A 344 -148.58 13.83 -92.88
C ASP A 344 -149.15 14.16 -94.27
N VAL A 345 -148.51 13.70 -95.35
CA VAL A 345 -149.00 13.81 -96.72
C VAL A 345 -150.30 13.03 -96.93
N ASP A 346 -150.36 11.77 -96.48
CA ASP A 346 -151.57 10.93 -96.57
C ASP A 346 -152.74 11.57 -95.81
N ARG A 347 -152.48 12.11 -94.60
CA ARG A 347 -153.49 12.83 -93.82
C ARG A 347 -154.00 14.08 -94.53
N ASP A 348 -153.13 14.82 -95.21
CA ASP A 348 -153.53 16.03 -95.94
C ASP A 348 -154.23 15.70 -97.26
N PHE A 349 -153.88 14.58 -97.92
CA PHE A 349 -154.66 14.00 -99.02
C PHE A 349 -156.08 13.62 -98.58
N MET A 350 -156.24 12.93 -97.44
CA MET A 350 -157.57 12.59 -96.89
C MET A 350 -158.41 13.83 -96.56
N LYS A 351 -157.81 14.94 -96.13
CA LYS A 351 -158.52 16.23 -95.97
C LYS A 351 -158.93 16.82 -97.31
N GLN A 352 -158.09 16.68 -98.34
CA GLN A 352 -158.39 17.17 -99.70
C GLN A 352 -159.56 16.39 -100.33
N GLU A 353 -159.64 15.07 -100.13
CA GLU A 353 -160.83 14.28 -100.52
C GLU A 353 -162.09 14.76 -99.78
N GLN A 354 -162.03 14.97 -98.46
CA GLN A 354 -163.18 15.49 -97.70
C GLN A 354 -163.65 16.86 -98.20
N ALA A 355 -162.73 17.74 -98.61
CA ALA A 355 -163.08 19.01 -99.23
C ALA A 355 -163.74 18.83 -100.62
N GLN A 356 -163.30 17.88 -101.43
CA GLN A 356 -163.94 17.57 -102.73
C GLN A 356 -165.36 17.02 -102.56
N VAL A 357 -165.58 16.14 -101.57
CA VAL A 357 -166.93 15.62 -101.24
C VAL A 357 -167.88 16.75 -100.84
N CYS A 358 -167.41 17.73 -100.05
CA CYS A 358 -168.21 18.89 -99.67
C CYS A 358 -168.66 19.71 -100.91
N CYS A 359 -167.76 19.92 -101.87
CA CYS A 359 -168.04 20.61 -103.14
C CYS A 359 -168.95 19.82 -104.11
N GLN A 360 -169.16 18.51 -103.90
CA GLN A 360 -170.11 17.70 -104.66
C GLN A 360 -171.55 17.85 -104.14
N VAL A 361 -171.74 17.93 -102.82
CA VAL A 361 -173.06 18.12 -102.19
C VAL A 361 -173.73 19.42 -102.66
N GLU A 362 -172.97 20.51 -102.79
CA GLU A 362 -173.49 21.81 -103.27
C GLU A 362 -173.96 21.77 -104.74
N LYS A 363 -173.45 20.84 -105.56
CA LYS A 363 -173.85 20.71 -106.98
C LYS A 363 -175.14 19.91 -107.17
N GLU A 364 -175.43 18.93 -106.31
CA GLU A 364 -176.70 18.20 -106.35
C GLU A 364 -177.90 19.09 -105.97
N GLU A 365 -177.69 20.07 -105.08
CA GLU A 365 -178.76 20.96 -104.63
C GLU A 365 -179.17 22.03 -105.66
N GLN A 366 -178.26 22.39 -106.58
CA GLN A 366 -178.54 23.21 -107.77
C GLN A 366 -179.43 22.45 -108.78
N LEU A 367 -179.15 21.16 -109.01
CA LEU A 367 -179.89 20.34 -109.99
C LEU A 367 -181.36 20.16 -109.58
N ARG A 368 -181.63 20.03 -108.27
CA ARG A 368 -182.97 19.86 -107.70
C ARG A 368 -183.92 21.06 -107.94
N ARG A 369 -183.40 22.25 -108.28
CA ARG A 369 -184.21 23.46 -108.53
C ARG A 369 -184.65 23.62 -109.99
N VAL A 370 -184.01 22.95 -110.93
CA VAL A 370 -184.32 23.04 -112.37
C VAL A 370 -185.47 22.11 -112.75
N THR A 371 -185.60 20.95 -112.09
CA THR A 371 -186.60 19.92 -112.41
C THR A 371 -188.04 20.36 -112.09
N GLU A 372 -188.26 21.25 -111.12
CA GLU A 372 -189.61 21.65 -110.69
C GLU A 372 -190.29 22.63 -111.68
N VAL A 373 -189.51 23.35 -112.49
CA VAL A 373 -190.03 24.37 -113.43
C VAL A 373 -190.56 23.76 -114.73
N GLN A 374 -190.11 22.58 -115.14
CA GLN A 374 -190.54 21.90 -116.38
C GLN A 374 -191.83 21.06 -116.22
N ARG A 375 -192.42 20.98 -115.01
CA ARG A 375 -193.59 20.14 -114.72
C ARG A 375 -194.96 20.78 -115.03
N LEU A 376 -195.01 22.09 -115.31
CA LEU A 376 -196.26 22.87 -115.29
C LEU A 376 -196.85 23.29 -116.66
N GLN A 377 -196.32 22.81 -117.79
CA GLN A 377 -196.78 23.26 -119.13
C GLN A 377 -197.30 22.16 -120.08
N ALA A 378 -197.60 20.95 -119.58
CA ALA A 378 -198.04 19.84 -120.44
C ALA A 378 -199.09 18.90 -119.80
N GLN A 379 -200.15 19.45 -119.19
CA GLN A 379 -201.38 18.67 -118.96
C GLN A 379 -202.66 19.54 -119.09
N GLN A 380 -202.91 20.01 -120.31
CA GLN A 380 -204.27 20.31 -120.77
C GLN A 380 -204.86 19.03 -121.39
N ALA A 381 -206.20 18.87 -121.30
CA ALA A 381 -206.96 17.68 -121.72
C ALA A 381 -206.76 16.41 -120.86
N GLY A 382 -207.20 16.49 -119.60
CA GLY A 382 -207.49 15.34 -118.73
C GLY A 382 -208.92 15.33 -118.16
N THR A 383 -209.81 16.14 -118.75
CA THR A 383 -211.24 16.24 -118.39
C THR A 383 -212.02 15.02 -118.93
N ALA A 384 -213.12 14.65 -118.26
CA ALA A 384 -214.06 13.59 -118.67
C ALA A 384 -213.60 12.12 -118.55
N LEU A 385 -213.16 11.73 -117.35
CA LEU A 385 -213.58 10.45 -116.74
C LEU A 385 -213.69 10.61 -115.20
N GLU A 386 -214.43 11.66 -114.82
CA GLU A 386 -214.75 12.06 -113.45
C GLU A 386 -215.83 11.14 -112.82
N GLU A 387 -216.24 11.46 -111.58
CA GLU A 387 -217.56 11.10 -111.02
C GLU A 387 -217.90 9.63 -110.62
N PHE A 388 -216.94 8.76 -110.23
CA PHE A 388 -217.32 7.59 -109.40
C PHE A 388 -216.40 7.17 -108.24
N LYS A 389 -215.38 7.96 -107.83
CA LYS A 389 -214.61 7.66 -106.60
C LYS A 389 -214.43 8.84 -105.64
N ARG A 390 -215.48 9.66 -105.52
CA ARG A 390 -215.62 10.68 -104.46
C ARG A 390 -216.64 10.28 -103.38
N GLN A 391 -216.61 9.04 -102.93
CA GLN A 391 -217.22 8.57 -101.67
C GLN A 391 -216.57 7.21 -101.34
N VAL A 392 -216.28 6.91 -100.08
CA VAL A 392 -215.56 5.69 -99.59
C VAL A 392 -214.06 5.67 -99.98
N GLU A 393 -213.10 6.05 -99.13
CA GLU A 393 -213.12 6.18 -97.67
C GLU A 393 -212.19 7.29 -97.15
N LEU A 394 -212.80 8.27 -96.46
CA LEU A 394 -212.20 8.83 -95.26
C LEU A 394 -212.41 7.79 -94.14
N ASN A 395 -211.43 6.92 -93.87
CA ASN A 395 -211.35 6.19 -92.60
C ASN A 395 -209.92 5.68 -92.31
N SER A 396 -209.58 5.71 -91.02
CA SER A 396 -208.36 5.18 -90.36
C SER A 396 -206.99 5.66 -90.85
N GLU A 397 -206.51 6.71 -90.18
CA GLU A 397 -205.14 6.75 -89.66
C GLU A 397 -205.14 6.03 -88.29
N LYS A 398 -204.54 4.83 -88.20
CA LYS A 398 -204.02 4.20 -86.95
C LYS A 398 -203.51 2.78 -87.23
N ASP A 399 -202.20 2.61 -87.15
CA ASP A 399 -201.57 1.44 -86.52
C ASP A 399 -200.10 1.80 -86.25
N SER A 400 -199.85 2.29 -85.04
CA SER A 400 -198.55 2.77 -84.61
C SER A 400 -197.84 1.77 -83.69
N ALA A 401 -196.51 1.75 -83.80
CA ALA A 401 -195.62 1.65 -82.65
C ALA A 401 -195.46 0.32 -81.87
N GLU A 402 -195.54 -0.87 -82.50
CA GLU A 402 -195.28 -2.15 -81.79
C GLU A 402 -194.07 -2.99 -82.28
N MET A 403 -192.97 -2.36 -82.71
CA MET A 403 -191.67 -3.07 -82.85
C MET A 403 -190.42 -2.30 -82.37
N LYS A 404 -190.59 -1.26 -81.53
CA LYS A 404 -189.44 -0.55 -80.93
C LYS A 404 -188.78 -1.29 -79.76
N GLN A 405 -189.54 -2.11 -79.02
CA GLN A 405 -189.10 -2.66 -77.74
C GLN A 405 -188.14 -3.87 -77.83
N ARG A 406 -187.92 -4.45 -79.02
CA ARG A 406 -187.02 -5.62 -79.20
C ARG A 406 -185.55 -5.27 -79.44
N VAL A 407 -185.21 -4.06 -79.85
CA VAL A 407 -183.83 -3.71 -80.27
C VAL A 407 -182.97 -3.16 -79.11
N GLU A 408 -183.59 -2.49 -78.13
CA GLU A 408 -182.87 -1.84 -77.01
C GLU A 408 -182.34 -2.84 -75.97
N GLY A 409 -182.98 -4.00 -75.83
CA GLY A 409 -182.59 -5.06 -74.90
C GLY A 409 -181.29 -5.77 -75.31
N ASP A 410 -181.05 -5.96 -76.60
CA ASP A 410 -179.86 -6.66 -77.11
C ASP A 410 -178.65 -5.72 -77.21
N LEU A 411 -178.87 -4.45 -77.52
CA LEU A 411 -177.83 -3.41 -77.50
C LEU A 411 -177.26 -3.22 -76.08
N SER A 412 -178.11 -3.27 -75.05
CA SER A 412 -177.70 -3.11 -73.65
C SER A 412 -176.86 -4.29 -73.14
N ARG A 413 -177.23 -5.53 -73.50
CA ARG A 413 -176.43 -6.73 -73.17
C ARG A 413 -175.07 -6.73 -73.86
N SER A 414 -175.03 -6.30 -75.13
CA SER A 414 -173.80 -6.18 -75.92
C SER A 414 -172.81 -5.15 -75.34
N LYS A 415 -173.30 -4.00 -74.89
CA LYS A 415 -172.47 -3.00 -74.18
C LYS A 415 -171.86 -3.54 -72.89
N LEU A 416 -172.66 -4.13 -72.01
CA LEU A 416 -172.19 -4.66 -70.72
C LEU A 416 -171.16 -5.79 -70.91
N LEU A 417 -171.31 -6.63 -71.93
CA LEU A 417 -170.35 -7.68 -72.26
C LEU A 417 -169.00 -7.09 -72.70
N ARG A 418 -169.01 -6.08 -73.59
CA ARG A 418 -167.80 -5.39 -74.05
C ARG A 418 -167.11 -4.63 -72.92
N GLU A 419 -167.87 -4.02 -72.02
CA GLU A 419 -167.34 -3.32 -70.85
C GLU A 419 -166.66 -4.29 -69.87
N LYS A 420 -167.28 -5.44 -69.58
CA LYS A 420 -166.64 -6.50 -68.78
C LYS A 420 -165.39 -7.07 -69.44
N GLN A 421 -165.39 -7.25 -70.77
CA GLN A 421 -164.20 -7.67 -71.50
C GLN A 421 -163.09 -6.62 -71.43
N ALA A 422 -163.41 -5.32 -71.61
CA ALA A 422 -162.43 -4.24 -71.49
C ALA A 422 -161.85 -4.13 -70.07
N GLN A 423 -162.68 -4.28 -69.03
CA GLN A 423 -162.22 -4.32 -67.64
C GLN A 423 -161.31 -5.52 -67.36
N GLU A 424 -161.63 -6.70 -67.89
CA GLU A 424 -160.78 -7.89 -67.74
C GLU A 424 -159.45 -7.76 -68.50
N PHE A 425 -159.44 -7.17 -69.70
CA PHE A 425 -158.19 -6.85 -70.40
C PHE A 425 -157.35 -5.81 -69.67
N SER A 426 -157.97 -4.78 -69.07
CA SER A 426 -157.26 -3.82 -68.21
C SER A 426 -156.66 -4.53 -66.99
N ARG A 427 -157.43 -5.41 -66.33
CA ARG A 427 -156.98 -6.20 -65.17
C ARG A 427 -155.77 -7.08 -65.52
N GLN A 428 -155.78 -7.71 -66.69
CA GLN A 428 -154.66 -8.53 -67.18
C GLN A 428 -153.42 -7.68 -67.52
N LEU A 429 -153.61 -6.51 -68.15
CA LEU A 429 -152.51 -5.57 -68.41
C LEU A 429 -151.92 -5.02 -67.11
N ASP A 430 -152.73 -4.69 -66.12
CA ASP A 430 -152.28 -4.23 -64.80
C ASP A 430 -151.57 -5.34 -64.01
N GLU A 431 -152.00 -6.60 -64.12
CA GLU A 431 -151.29 -7.75 -63.55
C GLU A 431 -149.93 -7.99 -64.23
N ILE A 432 -149.86 -7.93 -65.55
CA ILE A 432 -148.60 -8.05 -66.31
C ILE A 432 -147.66 -6.89 -65.96
N LYS A 433 -148.19 -5.66 -65.88
CA LYS A 433 -147.44 -4.46 -65.48
C LYS A 433 -146.88 -4.61 -64.07
N LYS A 434 -147.69 -5.06 -63.10
CA LYS A 434 -147.24 -5.32 -61.72
C LYS A 434 -146.14 -6.38 -61.65
N ARG A 435 -146.21 -7.45 -62.46
CA ARG A 435 -145.14 -8.46 -62.53
C ARG A 435 -143.83 -7.87 -63.05
N TYR A 436 -143.87 -7.05 -64.11
CA TYR A 436 -142.67 -6.37 -64.61
C TYR A 436 -142.15 -5.31 -63.63
N GLU A 437 -143.01 -4.56 -62.95
CA GLU A 437 -142.62 -3.62 -61.90
C GLU A 437 -141.94 -4.35 -60.72
N GLN A 438 -142.48 -5.50 -60.29
CA GLN A 438 -141.86 -6.38 -59.29
C GLN A 438 -140.49 -6.88 -59.76
N GLN A 439 -140.40 -7.44 -60.97
CA GLN A 439 -139.15 -7.94 -61.54
C GLN A 439 -138.07 -6.84 -61.66
N ILE A 440 -138.45 -5.60 -61.99
CA ILE A 440 -137.53 -4.45 -62.00
C ILE A 440 -137.06 -4.08 -60.59
N VAL A 441 -137.91 -4.21 -59.57
CA VAL A 441 -137.53 -3.97 -58.17
C VAL A 441 -136.62 -5.08 -57.64
N GLU A 442 -136.92 -6.34 -57.96
CA GLU A 442 -136.09 -7.51 -57.61
C GLU A 442 -134.69 -7.40 -58.24
N LEU A 443 -134.59 -7.17 -59.55
CA LEU A 443 -133.30 -6.97 -60.23
C LEU A 443 -132.51 -5.77 -59.69
N LYS A 444 -133.17 -4.69 -59.27
CA LYS A 444 -132.51 -3.54 -58.61
C LYS A 444 -132.00 -3.89 -57.22
N LEU A 445 -132.77 -4.67 -56.46
CA LEU A 445 -132.40 -5.13 -55.14
C LEU A 445 -131.20 -6.09 -55.22
N GLU A 446 -131.22 -7.05 -56.15
CA GLU A 446 -130.11 -7.95 -56.45
C GLU A 446 -128.85 -7.15 -56.86
N HIS A 447 -128.98 -6.18 -57.76
CA HIS A 447 -127.83 -5.36 -58.18
C HIS A 447 -127.21 -4.53 -57.03
N GLU A 448 -128.01 -3.92 -56.17
CA GLU A 448 -127.47 -3.21 -54.99
C GLU A 448 -126.90 -4.18 -53.93
N GLN A 449 -127.44 -5.41 -53.81
CA GLN A 449 -126.84 -6.46 -52.99
C GLN A 449 -125.48 -6.91 -53.55
N GLU A 450 -125.36 -7.19 -54.86
CA GLU A 450 -124.10 -7.54 -55.51
C GLU A 450 -123.06 -6.42 -55.38
N LYS A 451 -123.47 -5.15 -55.60
CA LYS A 451 -122.62 -3.97 -55.45
C LYS A 451 -122.11 -3.79 -54.03
N THR A 452 -122.95 -3.98 -53.02
CA THR A 452 -122.51 -3.92 -51.61
C THR A 452 -121.60 -5.10 -51.25
N HIS A 453 -121.88 -6.30 -51.76
CA HIS A 453 -121.02 -7.48 -51.59
C HIS A 453 -119.64 -7.29 -52.24
N LEU A 454 -119.57 -6.81 -53.49
CA LEU A 454 -118.31 -6.50 -54.18
C LEU A 454 -117.51 -5.41 -53.47
N PHE A 455 -118.18 -4.38 -52.94
CA PHE A 455 -117.53 -3.34 -52.14
C PHE A 455 -116.96 -3.90 -50.82
N GLN A 456 -117.71 -4.77 -50.14
CA GLN A 456 -117.22 -5.47 -48.94
C GLN A 456 -116.04 -6.40 -49.26
N GLN A 457 -116.09 -7.15 -50.37
CA GLN A 457 -114.97 -7.99 -50.82
C GLN A 457 -113.72 -7.16 -51.13
N HIS A 458 -113.87 -6.06 -51.89
CA HIS A 458 -112.77 -5.13 -52.19
C HIS A 458 -112.12 -4.62 -50.89
N ASN A 459 -112.92 -4.12 -49.95
CA ASN A 459 -112.41 -3.60 -48.69
C ASN A 459 -111.76 -4.70 -47.84
N ALA A 460 -112.33 -5.90 -47.78
CA ALA A 460 -111.73 -7.04 -47.08
C ALA A 460 -110.37 -7.44 -47.66
N VAL A 461 -110.23 -7.44 -49.00
CA VAL A 461 -108.95 -7.70 -49.68
C VAL A 461 -107.95 -6.57 -49.42
N GLN A 462 -108.39 -5.31 -49.48
CA GLN A 462 -107.57 -4.14 -49.16
C GLN A 462 -107.06 -4.19 -47.71
N ASP A 463 -107.93 -4.50 -46.75
CA ASP A 463 -107.59 -4.64 -45.33
C ASP A 463 -106.66 -5.85 -45.07
N CYS A 464 -106.80 -6.95 -45.82
CA CYS A 464 -105.83 -8.04 -45.80
C CYS A 464 -104.46 -7.55 -46.28
N LEU A 465 -104.38 -6.89 -47.44
CA LEU A 465 -103.12 -6.39 -48.00
C LEU A 465 -102.43 -5.38 -47.08
N VAL A 466 -103.18 -4.45 -46.48
CA VAL A 466 -102.66 -3.49 -45.49
C VAL A 466 -102.11 -4.21 -44.26
N ARG A 467 -102.81 -5.23 -43.73
CA ARG A 467 -102.32 -6.02 -42.59
C ARG A 467 -101.08 -6.85 -42.94
N ASP A 468 -101.00 -7.38 -44.15
CA ASP A 468 -99.86 -8.18 -44.59
C ASP A 468 -98.61 -7.30 -44.78
N HIS A 469 -98.75 -6.12 -45.41
CA HIS A 469 -97.69 -5.11 -45.47
C HIS A 469 -97.26 -4.64 -44.06
N GLN A 470 -98.22 -4.37 -43.16
CA GLN A 470 -97.93 -3.95 -41.80
C GLN A 470 -97.12 -5.02 -41.02
N ARG A 471 -97.47 -6.31 -41.17
CA ARG A 471 -96.69 -7.41 -40.56
C ARG A 471 -95.27 -7.52 -41.13
N GLU A 472 -95.08 -7.29 -42.44
CA GLU A 472 -93.74 -7.33 -43.03
C GLU A 472 -92.90 -6.12 -42.60
N ILE A 473 -93.50 -4.92 -42.46
CA ILE A 473 -92.85 -3.75 -41.86
C ILE A 473 -92.43 -4.07 -40.42
N GLU A 474 -93.33 -4.57 -39.57
CA GLU A 474 -93.02 -4.93 -38.18
C GLU A 474 -91.91 -5.99 -38.06
N LYS A 475 -91.91 -6.97 -38.97
CA LYS A 475 -90.87 -8.01 -39.08
C LYS A 475 -89.52 -7.42 -39.48
N LEU A 476 -89.47 -6.55 -40.49
CA LEU A 476 -88.24 -5.86 -40.92
C LEU A 476 -87.73 -4.90 -39.83
N GLU A 477 -88.60 -4.14 -39.16
CA GLU A 477 -88.21 -3.31 -38.02
C GLU A 477 -87.69 -4.14 -36.85
N LYS A 478 -88.26 -5.32 -36.59
CA LYS A 478 -87.78 -6.23 -35.54
C LYS A 478 -86.42 -6.82 -35.90
N GLN A 479 -86.18 -7.18 -37.17
CA GLN A 479 -84.87 -7.61 -37.67
C GLN A 479 -83.83 -6.50 -37.56
N LEU A 480 -84.15 -5.27 -37.98
CA LEU A 480 -83.27 -4.10 -37.86
C LEU A 480 -82.94 -3.78 -36.39
N ARG A 481 -83.94 -3.77 -35.49
CA ARG A 481 -83.71 -3.59 -34.04
C ARG A 481 -82.85 -4.70 -33.44
N GLY A 482 -83.05 -5.95 -33.86
CA GLY A 482 -82.21 -7.08 -33.46
C GLY A 482 -80.75 -6.89 -33.90
N ALA A 483 -80.52 -6.63 -35.18
CA ALA A 483 -79.19 -6.40 -35.74
C ALA A 483 -78.46 -5.20 -35.10
N MET A 484 -79.17 -4.10 -34.82
CA MET A 484 -78.60 -2.96 -34.08
C MET A 484 -78.20 -3.34 -32.65
N ALA A 485 -79.06 -4.06 -31.92
CA ALA A 485 -78.77 -4.50 -30.56
C ALA A 485 -77.60 -5.50 -30.50
N GLU A 486 -77.50 -6.41 -31.48
CA GLU A 486 -76.36 -7.32 -31.61
C GLU A 486 -75.06 -6.57 -31.90
N HIS A 487 -75.07 -5.63 -32.85
CA HIS A 487 -73.89 -4.82 -33.17
C HIS A 487 -73.47 -3.92 -31.99
N GLU A 488 -74.43 -3.35 -31.25
CA GLU A 488 -74.15 -2.58 -30.04
C GLU A 488 -73.56 -3.48 -28.93
N SER A 489 -74.11 -4.68 -28.72
CA SER A 489 -73.57 -5.66 -27.78
C SER A 489 -72.14 -6.05 -28.13
N GLN A 490 -71.86 -6.36 -29.41
CA GLN A 490 -70.51 -6.67 -29.90
C GLN A 490 -69.54 -5.49 -29.73
N SER A 491 -70.00 -4.24 -29.97
CA SER A 491 -69.21 -3.04 -29.73
C SER A 491 -68.87 -2.85 -28.25
N GLN A 492 -69.84 -3.06 -27.35
CA GLN A 492 -69.61 -3.01 -25.90
C GLN A 492 -68.68 -4.12 -25.43
N GLU A 493 -68.79 -5.34 -25.99
CA GLU A 493 -67.92 -6.46 -25.65
C GLU A 493 -66.48 -6.24 -26.13
N SER A 494 -66.27 -5.69 -27.34
CA SER A 494 -64.93 -5.26 -27.76
C SER A 494 -64.37 -4.23 -26.80
N LYS A 495 -65.10 -3.14 -26.52
CA LYS A 495 -64.67 -2.11 -25.57
C LYS A 495 -64.32 -2.66 -24.18
N LYS A 496 -65.05 -3.68 -23.69
CA LYS A 496 -64.72 -4.39 -22.44
C LYS A 496 -63.42 -5.17 -22.55
N ARG A 497 -63.22 -5.95 -23.63
CA ARG A 497 -61.96 -6.68 -23.89
C ARG A 497 -60.77 -5.73 -24.03
N ASP A 498 -60.93 -4.67 -24.81
CA ASP A 498 -59.90 -3.66 -25.06
C ASP A 498 -59.54 -2.93 -23.76
N GLY A 499 -60.53 -2.54 -22.95
CA GLY A 499 -60.31 -1.95 -21.62
C GLY A 499 -59.62 -2.89 -20.62
N GLN A 500 -59.90 -4.20 -20.66
CA GLN A 500 -59.19 -5.19 -19.86
C GLN A 500 -57.72 -5.33 -20.29
N VAL A 501 -57.45 -5.38 -21.60
CA VAL A 501 -56.08 -5.41 -22.15
C VAL A 501 -55.31 -4.16 -21.75
N ILE A 502 -55.90 -2.97 -21.91
CA ILE A 502 -55.29 -1.70 -21.48
C ILE A 502 -54.97 -1.75 -19.98
N SER A 503 -55.91 -2.14 -19.11
CA SER A 503 -55.68 -2.24 -17.67
C SER A 503 -54.55 -3.22 -17.29
N CYS A 504 -54.43 -4.34 -18.03
CA CYS A 504 -53.34 -5.29 -17.86
C CYS A 504 -51.98 -4.71 -18.30
N LEU A 505 -51.92 -4.04 -19.45
CA LEU A 505 -50.70 -3.36 -19.92
C LEU A 505 -50.27 -2.23 -18.98
N GLU A 506 -51.21 -1.41 -18.50
CA GLU A 506 -50.94 -0.38 -17.49
C GLU A 506 -50.40 -0.95 -16.16
N ARG A 507 -50.86 -2.14 -15.76
CA ARG A 507 -50.35 -2.85 -14.58
C ARG A 507 -48.92 -3.33 -14.81
N GLN A 508 -48.64 -3.88 -15.99
CA GLN A 508 -47.29 -4.30 -16.39
C GLN A 508 -46.32 -3.12 -16.50
N ILE A 509 -46.74 -1.99 -17.08
CA ILE A 509 -45.95 -0.74 -17.15
C ILE A 509 -45.66 -0.20 -15.75
N ARG A 510 -46.62 -0.24 -14.82
CA ARG A 510 -46.38 0.12 -13.40
C ARG A 510 -45.34 -0.79 -12.76
N LYS A 511 -45.50 -2.12 -12.88
CA LYS A 511 -44.54 -3.10 -12.35
C LYS A 511 -43.12 -2.90 -12.90
N LEU A 512 -42.98 -2.70 -14.21
CA LEU A 512 -41.68 -2.43 -14.85
C LEU A 512 -41.05 -1.10 -14.38
N ARG A 513 -41.86 -0.07 -14.11
CA ARG A 513 -41.38 1.20 -13.53
C ARG A 513 -40.92 1.02 -12.08
N GLU A 514 -41.64 0.24 -11.29
CA GLU A 514 -41.26 -0.10 -9.91
C GLU A 514 -39.96 -0.93 -9.89
N GLU A 515 -39.85 -1.95 -10.74
CA GLU A 515 -38.63 -2.76 -10.91
C GLU A 515 -37.43 -1.90 -11.35
N LEU A 516 -37.61 -0.96 -12.28
CA LEU A 516 -36.57 -0.01 -12.70
C LEU A 516 -36.14 0.92 -11.55
N ILE A 517 -37.08 1.43 -10.75
CA ILE A 517 -36.77 2.27 -9.59
C ILE A 517 -36.00 1.46 -8.53
N GLN A 518 -36.41 0.22 -8.26
CA GLN A 518 -35.73 -0.67 -7.31
C GLN A 518 -34.32 -1.03 -7.78
N ALA A 519 -34.14 -1.38 -9.05
CA ALA A 519 -32.83 -1.67 -9.63
C ALA A 519 -31.89 -0.45 -9.57
N ASN A 520 -32.41 0.75 -9.84
CA ASN A 520 -31.63 1.99 -9.75
C ASN A 520 -31.28 2.34 -8.28
N ALA A 521 -32.20 2.10 -7.34
CA ALA A 521 -31.94 2.27 -5.91
C ALA A 521 -30.84 1.31 -5.41
N LEU A 522 -30.90 0.02 -5.81
CA LEU A 522 -29.88 -0.97 -5.49
C LEU A 522 -28.51 -0.59 -6.07
N ARG A 523 -28.46 -0.18 -7.35
CA ARG A 523 -27.24 0.31 -7.99
C ARG A 523 -26.66 1.53 -7.25
N ASN A 524 -27.50 2.48 -6.83
CA ASN A 524 -27.04 3.65 -6.09
C ASN A 524 -26.50 3.27 -4.71
N HIS A 525 -27.11 2.30 -4.03
CA HIS A 525 -26.61 1.77 -2.76
C HIS A 525 -25.24 1.09 -2.94
N GLN A 526 -25.09 0.22 -3.95
CA GLN A 526 -23.80 -0.41 -4.29
C GLN A 526 -22.70 0.62 -4.62
N LEU A 527 -23.04 1.69 -5.34
CA LEU A 527 -22.09 2.78 -5.63
C LEU A 527 -21.70 3.57 -4.37
N LEU A 528 -22.62 3.74 -3.42
CA LEU A 528 -22.35 4.38 -2.14
C LEU A 528 -21.46 3.50 -1.26
N ASP A 529 -21.72 2.19 -1.19
CA ASP A 529 -20.91 1.22 -0.45
C ASP A 529 -19.48 1.15 -1.02
N LEU A 530 -19.34 1.10 -2.35
CA LEU A 530 -18.04 1.17 -3.04
C LEU A 530 -17.32 2.50 -2.81
N SER A 531 -18.03 3.61 -2.64
CA SER A 531 -17.42 4.89 -2.26
C SER A 531 -16.91 4.85 -0.83
N LEU A 532 -17.73 4.34 0.10
CA LEU A 532 -17.39 4.22 1.51
C LEU A 532 -16.19 3.30 1.72
N GLN A 533 -16.15 2.13 1.06
CA GLN A 533 -14.99 1.22 1.08
C GLN A 533 -13.71 1.91 0.59
N ARG A 534 -13.78 2.66 -0.52
CA ARG A 534 -12.61 3.42 -1.03
C ARG A 534 -12.15 4.51 -0.06
N ASP A 535 -13.05 5.14 0.67
CA ASP A 535 -12.71 6.16 1.66
C ASP A 535 -12.16 5.54 2.95
N GLU A 536 -12.69 4.38 3.37
CA GLU A 536 -12.11 3.56 4.44
C GLU A 536 -10.70 3.05 4.10
N GLU A 537 -10.47 2.57 2.87
CA GLU A 537 -9.16 2.17 2.37
C GLU A 537 -8.17 3.34 2.36
N LYS A 538 -8.58 4.53 1.89
CA LYS A 538 -7.74 5.76 1.97
C LYS A 538 -7.40 6.11 3.41
N LEU A 539 -8.37 6.06 4.32
CA LEU A 539 -8.17 6.36 5.74
C LEU A 539 -7.27 5.31 6.41
N LYS A 540 -7.41 4.02 6.05
CA LYS A 540 -6.52 2.95 6.51
C LYS A 540 -5.10 3.17 6.00
N ALA A 541 -4.91 3.40 4.71
CA ALA A 541 -3.61 3.69 4.11
C ALA A 541 -2.96 4.97 4.69
N ALA A 542 -3.75 5.96 5.12
CA ALA A 542 -3.25 7.12 5.84
C ALA A 542 -2.74 6.75 7.25
N ARG A 543 -3.52 5.98 8.02
CA ARG A 543 -3.12 5.46 9.35
C ARG A 543 -1.89 4.56 9.26
N ASP A 544 -1.80 3.69 8.26
CA ASP A 544 -0.66 2.79 8.06
C ASP A 544 0.61 3.58 7.71
N LYS A 545 0.49 4.65 6.90
CA LYS A 545 1.61 5.59 6.64
C LYS A 545 2.01 6.35 7.91
N GLU A 546 1.06 6.83 8.70
CA GLU A 546 1.33 7.51 9.96
C GLU A 546 2.00 6.57 10.98
N ALA A 547 1.55 5.32 11.09
CA ALA A 547 2.16 4.30 11.93
C ALA A 547 3.59 3.97 11.48
N ALA A 548 3.84 3.86 10.17
CA ALA A 548 5.18 3.67 9.62
C ALA A 548 6.11 4.86 9.90
N LEU A 549 5.62 6.10 9.77
CA LEU A 549 6.37 7.31 10.12
C LEU A 549 6.67 7.39 11.61
N ASN A 550 5.71 7.05 12.47
CA ASN A 550 5.91 7.02 13.93
C ASN A 550 6.90 5.92 14.34
N SER A 551 6.85 4.74 13.72
CA SER A 551 7.83 3.66 13.93
C SER A 551 9.24 4.10 13.52
N LEU A 552 9.39 4.71 12.33
CA LEU A 552 10.67 5.23 11.86
C LEU A 552 11.20 6.38 12.74
N LYS A 553 10.31 7.22 13.28
CA LYS A 553 10.67 8.25 14.26
C LYS A 553 11.18 7.64 15.57
N VAL A 554 10.52 6.61 16.10
CA VAL A 554 10.98 5.90 17.31
C VAL A 554 12.34 5.23 17.08
N GLU A 555 12.55 4.59 15.94
CA GLU A 555 13.85 3.99 15.62
C GLU A 555 14.94 5.08 15.44
N MET A 556 14.61 6.24 14.87
CA MET A 556 15.53 7.38 14.80
C MET A 556 15.87 7.94 16.20
N GLU A 557 14.88 8.10 17.08
CA GLU A 557 15.09 8.55 18.47
C GLU A 557 15.91 7.54 19.29
N LYS A 558 15.71 6.24 19.04
CA LYS A 558 16.54 5.16 19.60
C LYS A 558 17.97 5.23 19.09
N VAL A 559 18.21 5.35 17.78
CA VAL A 559 19.56 5.51 17.21
C VAL A 559 20.26 6.77 17.75
N ILE A 560 19.55 7.89 17.86
CA ILE A 560 20.08 9.11 18.49
C ILE A 560 20.47 8.85 19.96
N SER A 561 19.66 8.09 20.69
CA SER A 561 19.92 7.75 22.10
C SER A 561 21.11 6.79 22.24
N GLU A 562 21.21 5.77 21.38
CA GLU A 562 22.36 4.87 21.31
C GLU A 562 23.66 5.60 20.97
N LEU A 563 23.63 6.55 20.03
CA LEU A 563 24.79 7.38 19.68
C LEU A 563 25.20 8.29 20.85
N LYS A 564 24.25 8.87 21.59
CA LYS A 564 24.52 9.62 22.82
C LYS A 564 25.11 8.74 23.92
N MET A 565 24.60 7.52 24.10
CA MET A 565 25.14 6.54 25.06
C MET A 565 26.55 6.07 24.69
N LYS A 566 26.82 5.83 23.39
CA LYS A 566 28.17 5.50 22.90
C LYS A 566 29.14 6.66 23.12
N HIS A 567 28.75 7.89 22.75
CA HIS A 567 29.59 9.07 22.97
C HIS A 567 29.89 9.30 24.46
N THR A 568 28.88 9.19 25.34
CA THR A 568 29.09 9.36 26.79
C THR A 568 30.01 8.27 27.35
N ALA A 569 29.78 6.98 27.02
CA ALA A 569 30.66 5.88 27.40
C ALA A 569 32.10 6.04 26.86
N GLU A 570 32.28 6.53 25.63
CA GLU A 570 33.60 6.83 25.06
C GLU A 570 34.30 7.98 25.81
N THR A 571 33.57 9.05 26.16
CA THR A 571 34.11 10.15 26.97
C THR A 571 34.46 9.72 28.40
N GLU A 572 33.65 8.85 29.01
CA GLU A 572 33.93 8.28 30.34
C GLU A 572 35.13 7.32 30.29
N ALA A 573 35.24 6.48 29.26
CA ALA A 573 36.39 5.60 29.07
C ALA A 573 37.69 6.40 28.84
N ALA A 574 37.63 7.49 28.06
CA ALA A 574 38.74 8.41 27.86
C ALA A 574 39.12 9.14 29.17
N LEU A 575 38.13 9.61 29.94
CA LEU A 575 38.33 10.24 31.25
C LEU A 575 38.94 9.26 32.25
N ASN A 576 38.39 8.06 32.40
CA ASN A 576 38.90 7.01 33.28
C ASN A 576 40.35 6.64 32.93
N LYS A 577 40.69 6.58 31.64
CA LYS A 577 42.07 6.36 31.16
C LYS A 577 43.00 7.55 31.42
N ALA A 578 42.49 8.78 31.41
CA ALA A 578 43.26 9.95 31.80
C ALA A 578 43.50 9.98 33.32
N SER A 579 42.46 9.73 34.12
CA SER A 579 42.53 9.66 35.57
C SER A 579 43.39 8.50 36.07
N SER A 580 43.36 7.34 35.41
CA SER A 580 44.26 6.23 35.78
C SER A 580 45.73 6.56 35.50
N ARG A 581 46.02 7.29 34.42
CA ARG A 581 47.37 7.80 34.13
C ARG A 581 47.81 8.87 35.13
N LEU A 582 46.91 9.78 35.49
CA LEU A 582 47.16 10.79 36.52
C LEU A 582 47.49 10.12 37.85
N ARG A 583 46.66 9.19 38.30
CA ARG A 583 46.86 8.40 39.52
C ARG A 583 48.20 7.63 39.51
N GLN A 584 48.57 7.00 38.40
CA GLN A 584 49.89 6.36 38.25
C GLN A 584 51.04 7.38 38.40
N THR A 585 50.89 8.60 37.87
CA THR A 585 51.91 9.64 38.08
C THR A 585 51.93 10.15 39.53
N GLU A 586 50.78 10.33 40.18
CA GLU A 586 50.66 10.69 41.60
C GLU A 586 51.27 9.63 42.51
N GLU A 587 50.99 8.35 42.27
CA GLU A 587 51.58 7.21 42.99
C GLU A 587 53.10 7.17 42.80
N HIS A 588 53.61 7.42 41.59
CA HIS A 588 55.04 7.52 41.33
C HIS A 588 55.69 8.74 42.03
N PHE A 589 55.04 9.91 42.04
CA PHE A 589 55.54 11.10 42.76
C PHE A 589 55.49 10.90 44.27
N SER A 590 54.43 10.30 44.81
CA SER A 590 54.30 9.93 46.23
C SER A 590 55.35 8.91 46.65
N HIS A 591 55.63 7.91 45.81
CA HIS A 591 56.71 6.94 46.05
C HIS A 591 58.10 7.59 46.02
N ARG A 592 58.34 8.54 45.11
CA ARG A 592 59.57 9.35 45.11
C ARG A 592 59.69 10.25 46.33
N LEU A 593 58.59 10.86 46.77
CA LEU A 593 58.56 11.75 47.93
C LEU A 593 58.79 10.98 49.24
N THR A 594 58.17 9.80 49.39
CA THR A 594 58.38 8.92 50.56
C THR A 594 59.80 8.37 50.61
N LYS A 595 60.37 7.93 49.48
CA LYS A 595 61.80 7.57 49.38
C LYS A 595 62.73 8.72 49.77
N SER A 596 62.54 9.91 49.19
CA SER A 596 63.36 11.08 49.53
C SER A 596 63.19 11.49 51.00
N SER A 597 61.97 11.38 51.55
CA SER A 597 61.71 11.60 52.98
C SER A 597 62.40 10.56 53.89
N GLN A 598 62.47 9.29 53.45
CA GLN A 598 63.22 8.25 54.16
C GLN A 598 64.73 8.51 54.10
N GLU A 599 65.28 8.83 52.93
CA GLU A 599 66.69 9.23 52.75
C GLU A 599 67.04 10.42 53.65
N ILE A 600 66.18 11.44 53.72
CA ILE A 600 66.33 12.59 54.62
C ILE A 600 66.28 12.16 56.10
N ALA A 601 65.42 11.21 56.48
CA ALA A 601 65.35 10.70 57.85
C ALA A 601 66.58 9.88 58.24
N GLU A 602 67.10 9.04 57.34
CA GLU A 602 68.33 8.26 57.52
C GLU A 602 69.56 9.17 57.61
N LEU A 603 69.66 10.19 56.74
CA LEU A 603 70.69 11.23 56.82
C LEU A 603 70.60 12.02 58.15
N LYS A 604 69.39 12.41 58.58
CA LYS A 604 69.18 13.06 59.89
C LYS A 604 69.63 12.16 61.05
N LYS A 605 69.30 10.87 61.03
CA LYS A 605 69.72 9.88 62.03
C LYS A 605 71.25 9.72 62.07
N THR A 606 71.88 9.70 60.90
CA THR A 606 73.34 9.62 60.77
C THR A 606 74.01 10.90 61.30
N ILE A 607 73.45 12.08 61.00
CA ILE A 607 73.90 13.37 61.55
C ILE A 607 73.74 13.40 63.09
N SER A 608 72.65 12.88 63.65
CA SER A 608 72.50 12.80 65.12
C SER A 608 73.51 11.83 65.75
N SER A 609 73.74 10.65 65.17
CA SER A 609 74.73 9.71 65.72
C SER A 609 76.16 10.26 65.62
N LEU A 610 76.49 10.98 64.54
CA LEU A 610 77.78 11.66 64.40
C LEU A 610 77.94 12.83 65.38
N ARG A 611 76.86 13.56 65.69
CA ARG A 611 76.87 14.60 66.75
C ARG A 611 77.05 14.00 68.14
N GLU A 612 76.34 12.92 68.45
CA GLU A 612 76.49 12.20 69.73
C GLU A 612 77.91 11.64 69.89
N GLU A 613 78.44 11.01 68.84
CA GLU A 613 79.80 10.46 68.86
C GLU A 613 80.86 11.57 68.97
N SER A 614 80.72 12.68 68.22
CA SER A 614 81.57 13.86 68.37
C SER A 614 81.49 14.46 69.78
N SER A 615 80.31 14.47 70.40
CA SER A 615 80.12 14.97 71.76
C SER A 615 80.73 14.03 72.81
N ARG A 616 80.63 12.70 72.63
CA ARG A 616 81.32 11.70 73.48
C ARG A 616 82.83 11.81 73.36
N GLN A 617 83.36 11.97 72.14
CA GLN A 617 84.79 12.15 71.89
C GLN A 617 85.30 13.46 72.50
N GLN A 618 84.53 14.55 72.38
CA GLN A 618 84.83 15.81 73.06
C GLN A 618 84.84 15.64 74.58
N LEU A 619 83.82 15.03 75.19
CA LEU A 619 83.76 14.77 76.63
C LEU A 619 84.94 13.91 77.12
N ALA A 620 85.30 12.86 76.36
CA ALA A 620 86.44 12.01 76.68
C ALA A 620 87.79 12.75 76.55
N ALA A 621 87.90 13.70 75.60
CA ALA A 621 89.07 14.57 75.49
C ALA A 621 89.14 15.58 76.64
N GLU A 622 88.01 16.19 77.02
CA GLU A 622 87.88 17.08 78.18
C GLU A 622 88.23 16.37 79.49
N GLN A 623 87.75 15.14 79.70
CA GLN A 623 88.10 14.30 80.86
C GLN A 623 89.61 13.99 80.91
N ARG A 624 90.22 13.58 79.79
CA ARG A 624 91.68 13.36 79.73
C ARG A 624 92.48 14.63 80.01
N LEU A 625 92.01 15.78 79.50
CA LEU A 625 92.63 17.07 79.79
C LEU A 625 92.54 17.38 81.29
N GLN A 626 91.38 17.14 81.92
CA GLN A 626 91.17 17.36 83.34
C GLN A 626 92.00 16.40 84.21
N GLU A 627 92.18 15.13 83.81
CA GLU A 627 93.11 14.19 84.46
C GLU A 627 94.57 14.68 84.38
N VAL A 628 95.00 15.20 83.23
CA VAL A 628 96.35 15.76 83.06
C VAL A 628 96.53 17.02 83.91
N VAL A 629 95.55 17.93 83.92
CA VAL A 629 95.56 19.12 84.79
C VAL A 629 95.62 18.71 86.26
N GLN A 630 94.85 17.72 86.70
CA GLN A 630 94.90 17.23 88.08
C GLN A 630 96.24 16.60 88.43
N LYS A 631 96.87 15.84 87.51
CA LYS A 631 98.23 15.30 87.71
C LYS A 631 99.26 16.42 87.85
N LEU A 632 99.22 17.43 86.99
CA LEU A 632 100.12 18.60 87.06
C LEU A 632 99.92 19.41 88.35
N GLU A 633 98.67 19.57 88.80
CA GLU A 633 98.37 20.25 90.07
C GLU A 633 98.86 19.42 91.28
N ASN A 634 98.75 18.08 91.22
CA ASN A 634 99.31 17.18 92.24
C ASN A 634 100.86 17.22 92.25
N GLU A 635 101.51 17.22 91.07
CA GLU A 635 102.97 17.35 90.94
C GLU A 635 103.46 18.70 91.48
N LYS A 636 102.73 19.79 91.19
CA LYS A 636 102.97 21.12 91.76
C LYS A 636 102.83 21.10 93.29
N GLN A 637 101.80 20.48 93.85
CA GLN A 637 101.64 20.33 95.31
C GLN A 637 102.78 19.50 95.93
N GLN A 638 103.20 18.42 95.28
CA GLN A 638 104.33 17.60 95.70
C GLN A 638 105.63 18.42 95.72
N LEU A 639 105.92 19.19 94.66
CA LEU A 639 107.07 20.09 94.59
C LEU A 639 107.02 21.21 95.65
N MET A 640 105.85 21.75 95.99
CA MET A 640 105.71 22.66 97.13
C MET A 640 106.07 21.95 98.45
N ALA A 641 105.53 20.75 98.70
CA ALA A 641 105.80 19.98 99.92
C ALA A 641 107.25 19.46 100.02
N ASP A 642 107.95 19.26 98.91
CA ASP A 642 109.39 18.95 98.87
C ASP A 642 110.23 20.22 99.17
N ASN A 643 109.86 21.38 98.60
CA ASN A 643 110.48 22.67 98.92
C ASN A 643 110.27 23.06 100.38
N ASP A 644 109.07 22.89 100.94
CA ASP A 644 108.78 23.16 102.36
C ASP A 644 109.61 22.27 103.29
N ARG A 645 109.82 20.99 102.91
CA ARG A 645 110.73 20.08 103.64
C ARG A 645 112.18 20.52 103.55
N ALA A 646 112.64 21.01 102.39
CA ALA A 646 113.99 21.55 102.23
C ALA A 646 114.19 22.84 103.04
N ILE A 647 113.21 23.75 103.02
CA ILE A 647 113.20 24.98 103.85
C ILE A 647 113.26 24.62 105.33
N LYS A 648 112.46 23.65 105.78
CA LYS A 648 112.47 23.21 107.18
C LYS A 648 113.80 22.56 107.59
N ALA A 649 114.38 21.71 106.74
CA ALA A 649 115.70 21.14 107.01
C ALA A 649 116.81 22.21 107.11
N LEU A 650 116.70 23.31 106.35
CA LEU A 650 117.59 24.47 106.47
C LEU A 650 117.33 25.27 107.76
N GLN A 651 116.07 25.44 108.17
CA GLN A 651 115.70 26.06 109.45
C GLN A 651 116.24 25.25 110.65
N ASP A 652 116.04 23.92 110.64
CA ASP A 652 116.55 23.01 111.68
C ASP A 652 118.09 23.05 111.76
N GLN A 653 118.80 23.25 110.64
CA GLN A 653 120.25 23.48 110.64
C GLN A 653 120.62 24.83 111.29
N VAL A 654 119.90 25.91 110.98
CA VAL A 654 120.12 27.23 111.61
C VAL A 654 119.88 27.16 113.11
N GLU A 655 118.80 26.51 113.57
CA GLU A 655 118.55 26.32 115.01
C GLU A 655 119.65 25.47 115.68
N ASN A 656 120.16 24.43 115.02
CA ASN A 656 121.30 23.66 115.52
C ASN A 656 122.57 24.53 115.67
N TYR A 657 122.88 25.41 114.72
CA TYR A 657 124.01 26.34 114.86
C TYR A 657 123.79 27.36 116.00
N CYS A 658 122.56 27.86 116.17
CA CYS A 658 122.20 28.72 117.30
C CYS A 658 122.35 27.99 118.66
N GLY A 659 121.92 26.73 118.76
CA GLY A 659 122.10 25.90 119.95
C GLY A 659 123.57 25.65 120.29
N GLN A 660 124.39 25.32 119.28
CA GLN A 660 125.84 25.14 119.46
C GLN A 660 126.53 26.40 119.98
N LEU A 661 126.15 27.59 119.51
CA LEU A 661 126.64 28.87 120.02
C LEU A 661 126.23 29.10 121.48
N TYR A 662 124.98 28.79 121.83
CA TYR A 662 124.47 28.92 123.19
C TYR A 662 125.22 28.01 124.19
N ASP A 663 125.42 26.73 123.82
CA ASP A 663 126.17 25.77 124.64
C ASP A 663 127.67 26.08 124.72
N ALA A 664 128.25 26.70 123.70
CA ALA A 664 129.63 27.22 123.77
C ALA A 664 129.72 28.38 124.77
N GLN A 665 128.79 29.34 124.73
CA GLN A 665 128.76 30.47 125.64
C GLN A 665 128.54 30.05 127.10
N ARG A 666 127.66 29.06 127.34
CA ARG A 666 127.43 28.46 128.66
C ARG A 666 128.67 27.77 129.24
N ARG A 667 129.46 27.08 128.40
CA ARG A 667 130.73 26.46 128.81
C ARG A 667 131.77 27.50 129.26
N LEU A 668 131.79 28.66 128.62
CA LEU A 668 132.70 29.76 128.96
C LEU A 668 132.39 30.30 130.39
N GLN A 669 131.11 30.58 130.68
CA GLN A 669 130.67 30.97 132.03
C GLN A 669 131.01 29.93 133.11
N GLN A 670 130.89 28.64 132.81
CA GLN A 670 131.25 27.58 133.76
C GLN A 670 132.76 27.51 134.05
N GLN A 671 133.63 27.87 133.10
CA GLN A 671 135.07 27.98 133.35
C GLN A 671 135.40 29.20 134.22
N GLU A 672 134.70 30.31 134.02
CA GLU A 672 134.84 31.54 134.81
C GLU A 672 134.49 31.30 136.30
N LEU A 673 133.38 30.60 136.57
CA LEU A 673 133.00 30.12 137.90
C LEU A 673 134.06 29.19 138.54
N LYS A 674 134.67 28.28 137.76
CA LYS A 674 135.75 27.42 138.28
C LYS A 674 136.99 28.20 138.69
N ALA A 675 137.36 29.25 137.94
CA ALA A 675 138.47 30.13 138.28
C ALA A 675 138.22 30.88 139.61
N GLN A 676 136.97 31.30 139.86
CA GLN A 676 136.57 31.95 141.11
C GLN A 676 136.62 30.99 142.32
N GLN A 677 136.18 29.73 142.16
CA GLN A 677 136.12 28.78 143.27
C GLN A 677 137.51 28.42 143.84
N GLN A 678 138.53 28.28 142.99
CA GLN A 678 139.87 27.85 143.41
C GLN A 678 140.63 28.93 144.20
N LEU A 679 140.36 30.21 143.93
CA LEU A 679 140.90 31.35 144.70
C LEU A 679 140.43 31.35 146.16
N ILE A 680 139.28 30.72 146.46
CA ILE A 680 138.73 30.61 147.83
C ILE A 680 139.49 29.55 148.63
N THR A 681 139.70 28.35 148.06
CA THR A 681 140.48 27.27 148.71
C THR A 681 141.91 27.70 149.04
N MET A 682 142.57 28.42 148.13
CA MET A 682 143.90 29.01 148.40
C MET A 682 143.89 29.96 149.61
N ARG A 683 142.75 30.56 149.96
CA ARG A 683 142.62 31.56 151.03
C ARG A 683 142.49 30.90 152.42
N GLU A 684 141.75 29.81 152.50
CA GLU A 684 141.43 29.12 153.76
C GLU A 684 142.63 28.37 154.36
N GLU A 685 143.52 27.82 153.52
CA GLU A 685 144.69 27.07 153.98
C GLU A 685 145.75 27.97 154.66
N TYR A 686 146.02 29.16 154.12
CA TYR A 686 146.91 30.14 154.75
C TYR A 686 146.36 30.66 156.09
N GLU A 687 145.05 30.78 156.24
CA GLU A 687 144.42 31.31 157.46
C GLU A 687 144.55 30.34 158.65
N LYS A 688 144.64 29.03 158.38
CA LYS A 688 144.68 27.98 159.40
C LYS A 688 146.05 27.85 160.09
N ILE A 689 147.14 28.15 159.36
CA ILE A 689 148.52 28.10 159.90
C ILE A 689 148.85 29.38 160.69
N LEU A 690 148.41 30.55 160.20
CA LEU A 690 148.71 31.84 160.84
C LEU A 690 148.10 32.00 162.26
N LYS A 691 147.00 31.31 162.57
CA LYS A 691 146.31 31.41 163.88
C LYS A 691 147.02 30.71 165.05
N GLY A 692 148.14 30.02 164.81
CA GLY A 692 148.90 29.31 165.86
C GLY A 692 150.02 30.10 166.56
N LEU A 693 150.34 31.33 166.14
CA LEU A 693 151.67 31.92 166.40
C LEU A 693 151.77 33.16 167.31
N ILE A 694 150.70 33.87 167.70
CA ILE A 694 150.83 35.17 168.42
C ILE A 694 149.85 35.34 169.62
N PRO A 695 150.32 35.73 170.82
CA PRO A 695 149.50 35.98 172.01
C PRO A 695 148.59 37.23 172.00
N ALA A 696 147.60 37.23 172.90
CA ALA A 696 146.49 38.19 172.95
C ALA A 696 146.83 39.64 173.41
N SER A 697 148.08 39.94 173.77
CA SER A 697 148.47 41.29 174.28
C SER A 697 148.44 42.37 173.21
N SER A 698 148.71 42.04 171.94
CA SER A 698 148.76 43.02 170.83
C SER A 698 147.40 43.25 170.15
N LYS A 699 146.34 42.57 170.62
CA LYS A 699 145.01 42.68 170.01
C LYS A 699 144.33 44.03 170.33
N LYS A 700 144.57 44.57 171.53
CA LYS A 700 143.76 45.66 172.07
C LYS A 700 144.22 47.06 171.64
N ASP A 701 145.53 47.32 171.64
CA ASP A 701 146.10 48.63 171.28
C ASP A 701 145.85 49.01 169.81
N LEU A 702 145.79 48.01 168.91
CA LEU A 702 145.43 48.23 167.51
C LEU A 702 143.94 48.51 167.34
N GLU A 703 143.05 47.77 168.01
CA GLU A 703 141.59 47.94 167.93
C GLU A 703 141.15 49.33 168.46
N ASP A 704 141.77 49.82 169.55
CA ASP A 704 141.49 51.15 170.09
C ASP A 704 142.09 52.29 169.22
N THR A 705 143.27 52.09 168.60
CA THR A 705 143.86 53.07 167.66
C THR A 705 143.09 53.16 166.33
N ILE A 706 142.62 52.03 165.79
CA ILE A 706 141.82 51.97 164.56
C ILE A 706 140.51 52.75 164.72
N SER A 707 139.91 52.67 165.91
CA SER A 707 138.69 53.41 166.25
C SER A 707 138.93 54.93 166.24
N SER A 708 140.09 55.39 166.75
CA SER A 708 140.47 56.81 166.72
C SER A 708 140.79 57.32 165.31
N LEU A 709 141.48 56.55 164.47
CA LEU A 709 141.85 56.98 163.11
C LEU A 709 140.67 56.96 162.13
N LYS A 710 139.70 56.03 162.25
CA LYS A 710 138.55 56.03 161.33
C LYS A 710 137.50 57.10 161.65
N SER A 711 137.44 57.59 162.89
CA SER A 711 136.72 58.84 163.19
C SER A 711 137.42 60.09 162.61
N GLN A 712 138.67 59.97 162.13
CA GLN A 712 139.38 61.02 161.38
C GLN A 712 139.18 60.91 159.86
N VAL A 713 138.63 59.78 159.36
CA VAL A 713 138.43 59.50 157.92
C VAL A 713 137.02 59.84 157.42
N ASN A 714 135.99 59.80 158.27
CA ASN A 714 134.61 60.08 157.88
C ASN A 714 134.18 61.56 158.02
N SER A 715 135.14 62.50 158.09
CA SER A 715 134.90 63.95 158.04
C SER A 715 135.97 64.88 157.39
N TYR A 716 136.65 64.60 156.27
CA TYR A 716 136.93 63.31 155.62
C TYR A 716 136.00 62.94 154.45
N SER A 717 134.90 62.26 154.79
CA SER A 717 133.99 61.54 153.87
C SER A 717 132.52 61.62 154.33
N SER A 718 131.73 62.66 154.06
CA SER A 718 132.03 63.90 153.32
C SER A 718 133.25 64.64 153.90
N GLU A 719 134.16 65.16 153.09
CA GLU A 719 134.15 65.38 151.63
C GLU A 719 134.01 64.15 150.69
N LYS A 720 133.27 64.34 149.58
CA LYS A 720 133.17 63.49 148.36
C LYS A 720 132.39 62.17 148.42
N LEU A 721 131.13 62.22 147.98
CA LEU A 721 130.58 61.26 147.00
C LEU A 721 129.33 61.84 146.30
N CYS A 722 129.56 62.46 145.15
CA CYS A 722 128.56 62.90 144.17
C CYS A 722 129.26 62.95 142.80
N PHE A 723 128.51 63.03 141.69
CA PHE A 723 128.99 63.05 140.29
C PHE A 723 129.64 61.70 139.87
N ILE A 724 129.40 61.07 138.71
CA ILE A 724 128.79 61.38 137.37
C ILE A 724 128.25 60.02 136.85
N GLN A 725 127.08 59.79 136.23
CA GLN A 725 126.14 60.55 135.39
C GLN A 725 126.63 60.96 133.98
N TYR A 726 126.87 59.99 133.09
CA TYR A 726 126.62 60.13 131.64
C TYR A 726 126.48 58.77 130.96
#